data_AF-Q7MUK3-F1
#
_entry.id   AF-Q7MUK3-F1
#
_cell.length_a   1.000
_cell.length_b   1.000
_cell.length_c   1.000
_cell.angle_alpha   90.00
_cell.angle_beta   90.00
_cell.angle_gamma   90.00
#
_symmetry.space_group_name_H-M   'P 1'
#
loop_
_entity.id
_entity.type
_entity.pdbx_description
1 polymer ?
#
loop_
_entity_poly.entity_id
_entity_poly.type
_entity_poly.pdbx_seq_one_letter_code
_entity_poly.pdbx_strand_id
1 'polypeptide(L)'
;MKKLSLQSIGLFFAAAVLMVFLTGCENRFDLEDIPQEAEIRTRSAIGETDNGREYLGRNFYLTSSDEVVSDSRSGAERKMLARTFNIQTGSVGSNCLGVHVMACYTDKDGTLQQIEVWVNDEYAGELDIRKAEWDFVTLKDGKTVRLRQGANKITFLSSLPYFPEIDAIQVESARQALMKEDPQYNAFIALLKQQRNASTSKLEQEEIIRMTSESNDGLNASSHSAGRSAYDQGWNWQVTPRELSNPDGNYRHLVCVPVTYTYHRKLSLSSGTHTFMTTPIEGDSYYTVDPVMYLYKIDDPHNHTYYNDDASGLGHHAQITETLLAGEYYLVIRAYSSYYASTTTGRQGLVNVFQDGYILNSQCPIAGYSVDVDSPNTGTINYFTAYTTGIAEFFLEEKGSKKVKFFGESYFYVPPMEQMWFNDARLRLTKPSSQARYNMIISSVGAFGAYYGNCDVYGSCQQVMPGDQVANSFPNLMVNDGIYSSGGNTGVYNCASWAGGLTYGWTWGSIYESYANPELVGPYYGDPNVWSSWDAFFANNPQRYAGATVYTRENADATNGEVAVWSYNGNISGVTHFSCRGTANDHPHGYAWESKLGRQRRIFHPRDALRGQGMYSYGQVFAYYRDASKPIGPYPNPGLRKNSSQSISFEESVRRGLTVIEKVELFPVEKETFTRKSKEKGLTANNPEIRKLYDAWDKKISSRYAHISNPYVLMEIQEGKNLIAYCREKQQEALVFFINLYFNDSRETATKAVSHYMFCVIFSEYGAEIEAIKNDWRRNQYNQKGAYIAPVPEMFVKKFAKRLFNKLL
;
A
#
# COMPACT_ATOMS: atom_id res chain seq x y z
N MET A 1 8.17 63.08 35.96
CA MET A 1 9.44 63.52 35.33
C MET A 1 10.60 62.83 36.05
N LYS A 2 11.50 62.17 35.31
CA LYS A 2 12.88 61.77 35.68
C LYS A 2 13.10 60.70 36.79
N LYS A 3 13.51 59.52 36.30
CA LYS A 3 14.83 58.85 36.44
C LYS A 3 15.42 58.50 37.82
N LEU A 4 15.92 57.24 37.84
CA LEU A 4 17.05 56.65 38.60
C LEU A 4 16.81 56.47 40.10
N SER A 5 17.27 55.46 40.84
CA SER A 5 17.95 54.15 40.68
C SER A 5 18.08 53.67 42.15
N LEU A 6 18.06 52.39 42.52
CA LEU A 6 19.25 51.55 42.66
C LEU A 6 18.81 50.24 43.36
N GLN A 7 19.35 49.12 42.87
CA GLN A 7 19.90 48.02 43.68
C GLN A 7 19.01 47.09 44.53
N SER A 8 18.91 45.84 44.03
CA SER A 8 19.29 44.59 44.73
C SER A 8 18.19 43.56 45.00
N ILE A 9 18.26 42.48 44.20
CA ILE A 9 18.10 41.04 44.53
C ILE A 9 16.88 40.34 43.92
N GLY A 10 17.17 39.40 43.01
CA GLY A 10 16.27 38.28 42.70
C GLY A 10 16.45 37.69 41.31
N LEU A 11 17.45 36.81 41.15
CA LEU A 11 17.72 35.92 40.01
C LEU A 11 16.45 35.30 39.37
N PHE A 12 16.40 35.21 38.03
CA PHE A 12 16.44 33.95 37.24
C PHE A 12 16.13 34.22 35.75
N PHE A 13 16.79 33.45 34.86
CA PHE A 13 16.62 33.37 33.39
C PHE A 13 17.29 34.44 32.50
N ALA A 14 18.54 34.19 32.12
CA ALA A 14 19.00 34.22 30.72
C ALA A 14 20.52 33.96 30.66
N ALA A 15 20.93 32.75 30.32
CA ALA A 15 22.30 32.45 29.91
C ALA A 15 22.27 31.34 28.87
N ALA A 16 22.42 31.72 27.60
CA ALA A 16 23.22 31.03 26.58
C ALA A 16 22.80 31.51 25.17
N VAL A 17 23.27 32.69 24.78
CA VAL A 17 23.53 33.00 23.38
C VAL A 17 24.96 33.56 23.31
N LEU A 18 25.70 33.06 22.32
CA LEU A 18 27.00 33.51 21.82
C LEU A 18 28.27 33.06 22.59
N MET A 19 28.94 32.03 22.06
CA MET A 19 30.19 32.24 21.31
C MET A 19 30.50 31.02 20.42
N VAL A 20 30.33 31.26 19.13
CA VAL A 20 30.81 30.44 18.01
C VAL A 20 32.26 30.83 17.75
N PHE A 21 33.17 29.86 17.64
CA PHE A 21 34.42 30.03 16.92
C PHE A 21 34.40 29.14 15.67
N LEU A 22 34.51 29.81 14.53
CA LEU A 22 34.72 29.30 13.18
C LEU A 22 36.20 28.97 12.94
N THR A 23 36.46 27.84 12.31
CA THR A 23 37.39 27.63 11.17
C THR A 23 36.95 26.30 10.53
N GLY A 24 36.74 26.08 9.23
CA GLY A 24 36.96 26.84 8.01
C GLY A 24 37.24 25.81 6.91
N CYS A 25 36.23 25.47 6.10
CA CYS A 25 36.40 24.95 4.73
C CYS A 25 35.13 25.31 3.94
N GLU A 26 35.36 26.07 2.87
CA GLU A 26 34.39 26.75 2.05
C GLU A 26 33.58 25.78 1.19
N ASN A 27 32.27 25.98 1.14
CA ASN A 27 31.49 25.84 -0.08
C ASN A 27 30.31 26.82 0.05
N ARG A 28 30.44 27.97 -0.62
CA ARG A 28 29.35 28.92 -0.82
C ARG A 28 28.29 28.24 -1.68
N PHE A 29 27.19 27.84 -1.05
CA PHE A 29 25.90 27.87 -1.71
C PHE A 29 25.20 29.12 -1.20
N ASP A 30 25.02 30.09 -2.10
CA ASP A 30 24.22 31.27 -1.86
C ASP A 30 22.80 30.82 -1.51
N LEU A 31 22.43 31.04 -0.24
CA LEU A 31 21.05 30.99 0.23
C LEU A 31 20.36 32.26 -0.27
N GLU A 32 19.91 32.22 -1.52
CA GLU A 32 18.88 33.13 -2.01
C GLU A 32 17.51 32.65 -1.48
N ASP A 33 16.84 33.55 -0.77
CA ASP A 33 15.42 33.63 -0.45
C ASP A 33 14.60 32.33 -0.45
N ILE A 34 14.27 31.82 0.76
CA ILE A 34 13.18 30.85 0.94
C ILE A 34 11.88 31.62 1.19
N PRO A 35 10.91 31.59 0.26
CA PRO A 35 9.52 31.68 0.64
C PRO A 35 8.73 30.39 0.32
N GLN A 36 7.98 29.98 1.36
CA GLN A 36 6.80 29.12 1.43
C GLN A 36 6.90 27.59 1.62
N GLU A 37 6.08 27.17 2.60
CA GLU A 37 5.65 25.83 3.03
C GLU A 37 4.91 25.05 1.92
N ALA A 38 5.50 24.93 0.72
CA ALA A 38 4.86 24.27 -0.41
C ALA A 38 5.10 22.75 -0.40
N GLU A 39 4.08 21.98 -0.81
CA GLU A 39 4.20 20.54 -1.01
C GLU A 39 4.95 20.23 -2.31
N ILE A 40 5.93 19.32 -2.24
CA ILE A 40 6.85 19.02 -3.34
C ILE A 40 6.67 17.58 -3.82
N ARG A 41 6.30 17.42 -5.11
CA ARG A 41 6.25 16.12 -5.80
C ARG A 41 7.66 15.69 -6.24
N THR A 42 8.01 14.43 -6.00
CA THR A 42 9.20 13.82 -6.61
C THR A 42 8.90 13.41 -8.06
N ARG A 43 9.81 13.68 -9.00
CA ARG A 43 9.73 13.23 -10.40
C ARG A 43 10.40 11.86 -10.59
N SER A 44 9.77 10.95 -11.35
CA SER A 44 10.39 9.68 -11.78
C SER A 44 11.52 9.89 -12.79
N ALA A 45 12.46 8.94 -12.85
CA ALA A 45 13.72 9.08 -13.61
C ALA A 45 13.76 8.35 -14.98
N ILE A 46 12.67 7.72 -15.44
CA ILE A 46 12.74 6.78 -16.57
C ILE A 46 11.96 7.25 -17.81
N GLY A 47 12.62 7.16 -18.98
CA GLY A 47 11.99 6.96 -20.28
C GLY A 47 12.27 5.52 -20.74
N GLU A 48 11.23 4.74 -21.01
CA GLU A 48 11.35 3.28 -21.13
C GLU A 48 10.97 2.75 -22.53
N THR A 49 11.58 1.62 -22.90
CA THR A 49 11.28 0.88 -24.13
C THR A 49 10.26 -0.23 -23.81
N ASP A 50 9.12 -0.19 -24.49
CA ASP A 50 8.01 -1.13 -24.35
C ASP A 50 8.28 -2.43 -25.14
N ASN A 51 8.25 -3.58 -24.46
CA ASN A 51 8.47 -4.90 -25.08
C ASN A 51 7.19 -5.52 -25.66
N GLY A 52 6.04 -4.86 -25.52
CA GLY A 52 4.74 -5.34 -25.92
C GLY A 52 4.06 -6.17 -24.83
N ARG A 53 2.73 -6.08 -24.80
CA ARG A 53 1.83 -6.80 -23.91
C ARG A 53 0.83 -7.59 -24.73
N GLU A 54 0.63 -8.85 -24.36
CA GLU A 54 -0.41 -9.67 -24.98
C GLU A 54 -1.80 -9.24 -24.49
N TYR A 55 -2.71 -9.03 -25.44
CA TYR A 55 -4.12 -8.75 -25.22
C TYR A 55 -4.94 -9.44 -26.32
N LEU A 56 -5.88 -10.30 -25.91
CA LEU A 56 -6.72 -11.09 -26.82
C LEU A 56 -5.92 -11.87 -27.89
N GLY A 57 -4.77 -12.43 -27.50
CA GLY A 57 -3.88 -13.20 -28.39
C GLY A 57 -3.10 -12.35 -29.40
N ARG A 58 -3.01 -11.03 -29.18
CA ARG A 58 -2.27 -10.07 -30.02
C ARG A 58 -1.32 -9.24 -29.17
N ASN A 59 -0.24 -8.74 -29.76
CA ASN A 59 0.75 -7.92 -29.04
C ASN A 59 0.52 -6.42 -29.26
N PHE A 60 0.47 -5.65 -28.17
CA PHE A 60 0.29 -4.19 -28.21
C PHE A 60 1.37 -3.48 -27.39
N TYR A 61 1.73 -2.28 -27.79
CA TYR A 61 2.58 -1.39 -27.00
C TYR A 61 1.72 -0.28 -26.39
N LEU A 62 1.91 -0.05 -25.10
CA LEU A 62 1.02 0.69 -24.20
C LEU A 62 1.74 1.84 -23.47
N THR A 63 3.07 1.90 -23.54
CA THR A 63 3.87 2.90 -22.83
C THR A 63 4.27 4.04 -23.77
N SER A 64 3.95 5.27 -23.39
CA SER A 64 4.27 6.47 -24.18
C SER A 64 4.69 7.66 -23.30
N SER A 65 5.37 8.62 -23.93
CA SER A 65 5.72 9.90 -23.32
C SER A 65 5.27 11.07 -24.18
N ASP A 66 4.82 12.14 -23.53
CA ASP A 66 4.42 13.39 -24.20
C ASP A 66 5.52 14.46 -24.14
N GLU A 67 5.78 15.14 -25.25
CA GLU A 67 6.77 16.21 -25.36
C GLU A 67 6.32 17.34 -26.29
N VAL A 68 6.82 18.56 -26.05
CA VAL A 68 6.66 19.70 -26.98
C VAL A 68 7.91 19.76 -27.87
N VAL A 69 7.71 19.68 -29.18
CA VAL A 69 8.80 19.62 -30.16
C VAL A 69 8.79 20.87 -31.04
N SER A 70 9.95 21.46 -31.29
CA SER A 70 10.12 22.44 -32.37
C SER A 70 10.35 21.69 -33.69
N ASP A 71 9.40 21.79 -34.61
CA ASP A 71 9.61 21.36 -35.99
C ASP A 71 10.23 22.50 -36.80
N SER A 72 11.51 22.39 -37.11
CA SER A 72 12.24 23.29 -38.00
C SER A 72 12.31 22.79 -39.45
N ARG A 73 11.73 21.62 -39.75
CA ARG A 73 11.91 20.90 -41.04
C ARG A 73 11.11 21.51 -42.19
N SER A 74 10.14 22.37 -41.90
CA SER A 74 9.33 23.11 -42.88
C SER A 74 9.87 24.51 -43.24
N GLY A 75 11.04 24.90 -42.72
CA GLY A 75 11.66 26.22 -42.98
C GLY A 75 11.12 27.36 -42.12
N ALA A 76 10.07 27.13 -41.33
CA ALA A 76 9.63 27.98 -40.23
C ALA A 76 9.55 27.14 -38.96
N GLU A 77 10.03 27.65 -37.82
CA GLU A 77 10.00 26.92 -36.55
C GLU A 77 8.55 26.82 -36.04
N ARG A 78 7.92 25.67 -36.23
CA ARG A 78 6.56 25.39 -35.76
C ARG A 78 6.63 24.54 -34.50
N LYS A 79 6.02 25.00 -33.40
CA LYS A 79 5.83 24.15 -32.23
C LYS A 79 4.77 23.09 -32.53
N MET A 80 5.07 21.83 -32.24
CA MET A 80 4.18 20.69 -32.36
C MET A 80 4.16 19.92 -31.03
N LEU A 81 3.10 19.14 -30.84
CA LEU A 81 2.90 18.30 -29.68
C LEU A 81 3.10 16.86 -30.10
N ALA A 82 3.93 16.14 -29.34
CA ALA A 82 4.33 14.79 -29.68
C ALA A 82 3.93 13.81 -28.60
N ARG A 83 3.46 12.64 -29.03
CA ARG A 83 3.39 11.43 -28.20
C ARG A 83 4.29 10.37 -28.80
N THR A 84 5.23 9.87 -28.02
CA THR A 84 6.27 8.94 -28.50
C THR A 84 6.17 7.59 -27.80
N PHE A 85 6.15 6.52 -28.60
CA PHE A 85 6.30 5.13 -28.16
C PHE A 85 7.70 4.65 -28.53
N ASN A 86 8.49 4.28 -27.52
CA ASN A 86 9.75 3.57 -27.74
C ASN A 86 9.46 2.08 -27.63
N ILE A 87 9.59 1.32 -28.71
CA ILE A 87 9.19 -0.09 -28.75
C ILE A 87 10.36 -1.00 -29.06
N GLN A 88 10.35 -2.20 -28.48
CA GLN A 88 11.23 -3.30 -28.85
C GLN A 88 10.42 -4.30 -29.70
N THR A 89 10.89 -4.58 -30.91
CA THR A 89 10.19 -5.49 -31.82
C THR A 89 11.13 -6.40 -32.60
N GLY A 90 10.67 -7.63 -32.84
CA GLY A 90 11.32 -8.57 -33.76
C GLY A 90 10.94 -8.34 -35.23
N SER A 91 9.91 -7.54 -35.50
CA SER A 91 9.43 -7.25 -36.84
C SER A 91 10.41 -6.33 -37.58
N VAL A 92 10.70 -6.65 -38.85
CA VAL A 92 11.64 -5.90 -39.69
C VAL A 92 10.98 -5.56 -41.01
N GLY A 93 11.29 -4.37 -41.55
CA GLY A 93 10.82 -3.93 -42.85
C GLY A 93 9.45 -3.25 -42.78
N SER A 94 8.70 -3.35 -43.88
CA SER A 94 7.38 -2.73 -44.03
C SER A 94 6.34 -3.49 -43.19
N ASN A 95 5.70 -2.79 -42.27
CA ASN A 95 4.68 -3.31 -41.36
C ASN A 95 3.45 -2.40 -41.36
N CYS A 96 2.28 -2.97 -41.13
CA CYS A 96 1.04 -2.24 -40.89
C CYS A 96 1.03 -1.72 -39.45
N LEU A 97 0.58 -0.47 -39.26
CA LEU A 97 0.41 0.15 -37.94
C LEU A 97 -1.08 0.31 -37.63
N GLY A 98 -1.51 -0.26 -36.50
CA GLY A 98 -2.80 -0.02 -35.88
C GLY A 98 -2.65 0.86 -34.66
N VAL A 99 -3.56 1.80 -34.46
CA VAL A 99 -3.48 2.83 -33.40
C VAL A 99 -4.84 3.00 -32.74
N HIS A 100 -4.91 2.86 -31.42
CA HIS A 100 -6.08 3.24 -30.63
C HIS A 100 -5.93 4.71 -30.22
N VAL A 101 -6.87 5.55 -30.67
CA VAL A 101 -6.73 7.02 -30.61
C VAL A 101 -8.06 7.71 -30.32
N MET A 102 -8.00 8.81 -29.56
CA MET A 102 -9.10 9.75 -29.37
C MET A 102 -8.71 11.14 -29.92
N ALA A 103 -8.85 11.31 -31.22
CA ALA A 103 -8.72 12.61 -31.85
C ALA A 103 -9.80 13.59 -31.34
N CYS A 104 -9.57 14.88 -31.51
CA CYS A 104 -10.53 15.92 -31.16
C CYS A 104 -10.92 16.76 -32.37
N TYR A 105 -12.01 17.51 -32.24
CA TYR A 105 -12.29 18.59 -33.18
C TYR A 105 -11.41 19.80 -32.87
N THR A 106 -10.84 20.41 -33.91
CA THR A 106 -9.92 21.54 -33.78
C THR A 106 -10.59 22.90 -33.98
N ASP A 107 -11.83 22.90 -34.48
CA ASP A 107 -12.60 24.10 -34.72
C ASP A 107 -14.12 23.84 -34.65
N LYS A 108 -14.89 24.92 -34.75
CA LYS A 108 -16.35 24.92 -34.77
C LYS A 108 -16.96 24.28 -36.04
N ASP A 109 -16.18 24.14 -37.10
CA ASP A 109 -16.65 23.61 -38.39
C ASP A 109 -16.57 22.07 -38.40
N GLY A 110 -16.06 21.47 -37.31
CA GLY A 110 -15.99 20.03 -37.13
C GLY A 110 -14.76 19.42 -37.80
N THR A 111 -13.69 20.20 -38.02
CA THR A 111 -12.42 19.66 -38.52
C THR A 111 -11.78 18.75 -37.47
N LEU A 112 -11.45 17.52 -37.86
CA LEU A 112 -10.74 16.57 -36.98
C LEU A 112 -9.24 16.88 -36.94
N GLN A 113 -8.65 16.69 -35.76
CA GLN A 113 -7.21 16.78 -35.53
C GLN A 113 -6.44 15.89 -36.52
N GLN A 114 -5.45 16.49 -37.19
CA GLN A 114 -4.50 15.75 -38.02
C GLN A 114 -3.35 15.25 -37.16
N ILE A 115 -3.01 13.96 -37.30
CA ILE A 115 -1.93 13.32 -36.55
C ILE A 115 -0.97 12.66 -37.54
N GLU A 116 0.24 13.20 -37.61
CA GLU A 116 1.35 12.68 -38.40
C GLU A 116 2.07 11.57 -37.65
N VAL A 117 2.59 10.59 -38.39
CA VAL A 117 3.34 9.46 -37.84
C VAL A 117 4.76 9.47 -38.39
N TRP A 118 5.71 9.41 -37.48
CA TRP A 118 7.13 9.36 -37.75
C TRP A 118 7.73 8.10 -37.12
N VAL A 119 8.55 7.37 -37.85
CA VAL A 119 9.20 6.16 -37.37
C VAL A 119 10.71 6.30 -37.56
N ASN A 120 11.45 6.22 -36.46
CA ASN A 120 12.89 6.44 -36.43
C ASN A 120 13.31 7.74 -37.13
N ASP A 121 12.57 8.82 -36.85
CA ASP A 121 12.76 10.16 -37.40
C ASP A 121 12.46 10.31 -38.92
N GLU A 122 11.86 9.29 -39.55
CA GLU A 122 11.37 9.33 -40.92
C GLU A 122 9.83 9.45 -40.97
N TYR A 123 9.30 10.33 -41.83
CA TYR A 123 7.86 10.49 -42.00
C TYR A 123 7.24 9.24 -42.65
N ALA A 124 6.23 8.66 -41.99
CA ALA A 124 5.55 7.45 -42.45
C ALA A 124 4.17 7.72 -43.05
N GLY A 125 3.48 8.77 -42.60
CA GLY A 125 2.14 9.12 -43.09
C GLY A 125 1.30 9.86 -42.05
N GLU A 126 -0.01 9.86 -42.25
CA GLU A 126 -1.00 10.45 -41.35
C GLU A 126 -2.03 9.39 -40.97
N LEU A 127 -2.60 9.47 -39.76
CA LEU A 127 -3.67 8.59 -39.30
C LEU A 127 -4.98 8.84 -40.05
N ASP A 128 -5.70 7.78 -40.37
CA ASP A 128 -7.03 7.80 -41.00
C ASP A 128 -8.13 7.99 -39.94
N ILE A 129 -8.18 9.20 -39.37
CA ILE A 129 -9.08 9.56 -38.27
C ILE A 129 -10.48 9.84 -38.80
N ARG A 130 -11.50 9.25 -38.15
CA ARG A 130 -12.89 9.24 -38.64
C ARG A 130 -13.89 9.95 -37.72
N LYS A 131 -13.57 10.08 -36.43
CA LYS A 131 -14.47 10.61 -35.40
C LYS A 131 -13.71 11.16 -34.21
N ALA A 132 -14.35 12.02 -33.41
CA ALA A 132 -13.82 12.58 -32.17
C ALA A 132 -14.21 11.73 -30.94
N GLU A 133 -14.11 10.41 -31.09
CA GLU A 133 -14.31 9.40 -30.05
C GLU A 133 -13.10 8.44 -30.08
N TRP A 134 -13.00 7.56 -29.09
CA TRP A 134 -12.05 6.44 -29.19
C TRP A 134 -12.35 5.58 -30.43
N ASP A 135 -11.31 5.33 -31.20
CA ASP A 135 -11.35 4.56 -32.44
C ASP A 135 -10.04 3.78 -32.64
N PHE A 136 -10.11 2.72 -33.43
CA PHE A 136 -8.92 1.98 -33.88
C PHE A 136 -8.68 2.25 -35.36
N VAL A 137 -7.59 2.94 -35.66
CA VAL A 137 -7.29 3.47 -37.00
C VAL A 137 -5.96 2.93 -37.54
N THR A 138 -5.75 3.15 -38.84
CA THR A 138 -4.48 2.86 -39.53
C THR A 138 -3.96 4.12 -40.21
N LEU A 139 -2.83 4.05 -40.89
CA LEU A 139 -2.39 5.12 -41.79
C LEU A 139 -3.34 5.26 -43.00
N LYS A 140 -3.51 6.51 -43.48
CA LYS A 140 -4.22 6.83 -44.74
C LYS A 140 -3.63 6.07 -45.92
N ASP A 141 -4.46 5.81 -46.93
CA ASP A 141 -4.10 5.14 -48.19
C ASP A 141 -3.49 3.74 -48.02
N GLY A 142 -3.61 3.13 -46.83
CA GLY A 142 -3.00 1.83 -46.55
C GLY A 142 -1.47 1.86 -46.47
N LYS A 143 -0.87 3.02 -46.16
CA LYS A 143 0.59 3.14 -45.95
C LYS A 143 1.08 2.23 -44.82
N THR A 144 2.36 1.88 -44.90
CA THR A 144 3.07 1.03 -43.93
C THR A 144 4.19 1.79 -43.25
N VAL A 145 4.55 1.38 -42.03
CA VAL A 145 5.73 1.87 -41.31
C VAL A 145 6.94 0.97 -41.56
N ARG A 146 8.15 1.53 -41.50
CA ARG A 146 9.40 0.76 -41.65
C ARG A 146 10.09 0.57 -40.30
N LEU A 147 10.16 -0.68 -39.84
CA LEU A 147 10.79 -1.04 -38.57
C LEU A 147 12.16 -1.67 -38.80
N ARG A 148 13.10 -1.42 -37.88
CA ARG A 148 14.37 -2.15 -37.76
C ARG A 148 14.26 -3.20 -36.66
N GLN A 149 15.14 -4.20 -36.69
CA GLN A 149 15.22 -5.17 -35.61
C GLN A 149 15.58 -4.47 -34.29
N GLY A 150 14.86 -4.78 -33.23
CA GLY A 150 15.10 -4.22 -31.89
C GLY A 150 14.36 -2.90 -31.66
N ALA A 151 15.08 -1.90 -31.14
CA ALA A 151 14.49 -0.66 -30.66
C ALA A 151 14.06 0.26 -31.81
N ASN A 152 12.79 0.67 -31.80
CA ASN A 152 12.21 1.63 -32.73
C ASN A 152 11.53 2.75 -31.96
N LYS A 153 11.60 3.96 -32.51
CA LYS A 153 10.86 5.13 -32.00
C LYS A 153 9.71 5.43 -32.94
N ILE A 154 8.48 5.40 -32.44
CA ILE A 154 7.28 5.78 -33.19
C ILE A 154 6.71 7.03 -32.53
N THR A 155 6.75 8.14 -33.25
CA THR A 155 6.33 9.46 -32.77
C THR A 155 5.09 9.91 -33.54
N PHE A 156 4.07 10.31 -32.80
CA PHE A 156 2.86 10.90 -33.32
C PHE A 156 2.93 12.41 -33.10
N LEU A 157 2.68 13.22 -34.12
CA LEU A 157 2.74 14.68 -34.03
C LEU A 157 1.41 15.32 -34.38
N SER A 158 1.02 16.32 -33.61
CA SER A 158 -0.14 17.18 -33.89
C SER A 158 0.16 18.65 -33.60
N SER A 159 -0.70 19.52 -34.10
CA SER A 159 -0.61 20.96 -33.83
C SER A 159 -1.10 21.30 -32.42
N LEU A 160 -0.59 22.41 -31.86
CA LEU A 160 -1.20 23.00 -30.67
C LEU A 160 -2.69 23.29 -30.91
N PRO A 161 -3.53 23.23 -29.86
CA PRO A 161 -3.18 22.97 -28.45
C PRO A 161 -3.27 21.50 -28.01
N TYR A 162 -3.54 20.57 -28.91
CA TYR A 162 -3.94 19.20 -28.56
C TYR A 162 -2.80 18.20 -28.77
N PHE A 163 -2.42 17.48 -27.71
CA PHE A 163 -1.55 16.31 -27.84
C PHE A 163 -2.28 15.20 -28.62
N PRO A 164 -1.56 14.31 -29.33
CA PRO A 164 -2.14 13.10 -29.88
C PRO A 164 -2.57 12.17 -28.73
N GLU A 165 -3.88 12.02 -28.51
CA GLU A 165 -4.38 11.13 -27.45
C GLU A 165 -4.40 9.68 -27.95
N ILE A 166 -3.27 9.00 -27.80
CA ILE A 166 -3.03 7.62 -28.25
C ILE A 166 -2.63 6.78 -27.05
N ASP A 167 -3.35 5.71 -26.79
CA ASP A 167 -3.11 4.87 -25.62
C ASP A 167 -2.67 3.44 -26.00
N ALA A 168 -2.79 3.00 -27.26
CA ALA A 168 -2.23 1.71 -27.68
C ALA A 168 -1.80 1.71 -29.15
N ILE A 169 -0.70 1.03 -29.46
CA ILE A 169 -0.27 0.77 -30.84
C ILE A 169 -0.01 -0.71 -31.08
N GLN A 170 -0.26 -1.15 -32.31
CA GLN A 170 -0.01 -2.52 -32.79
C GLN A 170 0.77 -2.46 -34.10
N VAL A 171 1.78 -3.32 -34.25
CA VAL A 171 2.52 -3.48 -35.51
C VAL A 171 2.38 -4.91 -36.01
N GLU A 172 2.01 -5.08 -37.28
CA GLU A 172 1.76 -6.39 -37.87
C GLU A 172 2.30 -6.47 -39.30
N SER A 173 2.66 -7.67 -39.74
CA SER A 173 3.12 -7.88 -41.13
C SER A 173 2.01 -7.70 -42.18
N ALA A 174 0.73 -7.78 -41.77
CA ALA A 174 -0.40 -7.66 -42.67
C ALA A 174 -1.62 -6.96 -42.04
N ARG A 175 -2.36 -6.20 -42.83
CA ARG A 175 -3.47 -5.37 -42.36
C ARG A 175 -4.60 -6.17 -41.73
N GLN A 176 -4.87 -7.38 -42.20
CA GLN A 176 -5.89 -8.27 -41.63
C GLN A 176 -5.57 -8.77 -40.22
N ALA A 177 -4.29 -8.73 -39.80
CA ALA A 177 -3.87 -9.12 -38.46
C ALA A 177 -4.08 -8.01 -37.43
N LEU A 178 -4.21 -6.75 -37.88
CA LEU A 178 -4.51 -5.62 -37.02
C LEU A 178 -5.88 -5.76 -36.38
N MET A 179 -5.97 -5.29 -35.14
CA MET A 179 -7.26 -5.06 -34.51
C MET A 179 -8.05 -4.03 -35.32
N LYS A 180 -9.38 -4.18 -35.35
CA LYS A 180 -10.29 -3.27 -36.06
C LYS A 180 -11.15 -2.46 -35.11
N GLU A 181 -11.40 -3.03 -33.94
CA GLU A 181 -12.16 -2.46 -32.85
C GLU A 181 -11.72 -3.11 -31.54
N ASP A 182 -11.83 -2.38 -30.44
CA ASP A 182 -11.65 -2.93 -29.10
C ASP A 182 -12.99 -3.53 -28.61
N PRO A 183 -13.13 -4.86 -28.55
CA PRO A 183 -14.38 -5.48 -28.14
C PRO A 183 -14.72 -5.23 -26.66
N GLN A 184 -13.73 -5.06 -25.78
CA GLN A 184 -13.99 -4.79 -24.37
C GLN A 184 -14.45 -3.35 -24.17
N TYR A 185 -13.77 -2.38 -24.80
CA TYR A 185 -14.20 -0.99 -24.79
C TYR A 185 -15.58 -0.81 -25.44
N ASN A 186 -15.83 -1.45 -26.59
CA ASN A 186 -17.12 -1.35 -27.28
C ASN A 186 -18.27 -1.97 -26.46
N ALA A 187 -18.04 -3.13 -25.84
CA ALA A 187 -19.02 -3.73 -24.94
C ALA A 187 -19.30 -2.80 -23.75
N PHE A 188 -18.25 -2.17 -23.22
CA PHE A 188 -18.35 -1.18 -22.16
C PHE A 188 -19.18 0.06 -22.58
N ILE A 189 -18.95 0.65 -23.76
CA ILE A 189 -19.75 1.76 -24.30
C ILE A 189 -21.20 1.35 -24.58
N ALA A 190 -21.42 0.14 -25.12
CA ALA A 190 -22.75 -0.39 -25.39
C ALA A 190 -23.59 -0.51 -24.12
N LEU A 191 -22.99 -0.97 -23.01
CA LEU A 191 -23.66 -1.04 -21.71
C LEU A 191 -24.08 0.33 -21.19
N LEU A 192 -23.23 1.36 -21.35
CA LEU A 192 -23.58 2.73 -20.94
C LEU A 192 -24.77 3.29 -21.72
N LYS A 193 -24.87 2.99 -23.01
CA LYS A 193 -26.00 3.41 -23.84
C LYS A 193 -27.32 2.73 -23.48
N GLN A 194 -27.28 1.54 -22.86
CA GLN A 194 -28.47 0.77 -22.48
C GLN A 194 -29.09 1.22 -21.15
N GLN A 195 -28.30 1.77 -20.21
CA GLN A 195 -28.75 2.12 -18.86
C GLN A 195 -29.24 3.58 -18.69
N ARG A 196 -29.89 4.15 -19.71
CA ARG A 196 -30.42 5.54 -19.69
C ARG A 196 -31.44 5.88 -18.58
N ASN A 197 -31.80 4.93 -17.73
CA ASN A 197 -32.81 5.05 -16.66
C ASN A 197 -32.19 5.03 -15.24
N ALA A 198 -31.00 5.59 -15.03
CA ALA A 198 -30.48 5.81 -13.68
C ALA A 198 -31.29 6.91 -12.96
N SER A 199 -31.39 6.82 -11.64
CA SER A 199 -32.10 7.82 -10.83
C SER A 199 -31.58 9.23 -11.13
N THR A 200 -32.49 10.21 -11.33
CA THR A 200 -32.14 11.64 -11.46
C THR A 200 -31.83 12.30 -10.11
N SER A 201 -31.80 11.53 -9.02
CA SER A 201 -31.40 12.00 -7.69
C SER A 201 -29.88 11.94 -7.56
N LYS A 202 -29.25 13.06 -7.16
CA LYS A 202 -27.84 13.10 -6.78
C LYS A 202 -27.57 12.11 -5.64
N LEU A 203 -26.58 11.23 -5.82
CA LEU A 203 -26.16 10.25 -4.82
C LEU A 203 -24.89 10.74 -4.13
N GLU A 204 -25.04 11.16 -2.87
CA GLU A 204 -23.92 11.65 -2.06
C GLU A 204 -22.96 10.53 -1.68
N GLN A 205 -21.65 10.83 -1.72
CA GLN A 205 -20.61 9.83 -1.41
C GLN A 205 -20.75 9.23 0.00
N GLU A 206 -21.17 10.04 0.98
CA GLU A 206 -21.39 9.61 2.37
C GLU A 206 -22.56 8.63 2.51
N GLU A 207 -23.62 8.83 1.73
CA GLU A 207 -24.79 7.95 1.72
C GLU A 207 -24.43 6.55 1.20
N ILE A 208 -23.54 6.46 0.22
CA ILE A 208 -23.07 5.17 -0.31
C ILE A 208 -22.15 4.45 0.67
N ILE A 209 -21.26 5.19 1.34
CA ILE A 209 -20.44 4.64 2.41
C ILE A 209 -21.37 4.06 3.50
N ARG A 210 -22.43 4.76 3.89
CA ARG A 210 -23.44 4.24 4.83
C ARG A 210 -24.12 2.97 4.31
N MET A 211 -24.65 2.99 3.08
CA MET A 211 -25.33 1.82 2.48
C MET A 211 -24.43 0.58 2.38
N THR A 212 -23.13 0.77 2.15
CA THR A 212 -22.16 -0.33 2.02
C THR A 212 -21.60 -0.80 3.36
N SER A 213 -21.44 0.10 4.33
CA SER A 213 -20.90 -0.20 5.68
C SER A 213 -21.92 -0.77 6.66
N GLU A 214 -23.22 -0.54 6.49
CA GLU A 214 -24.28 -1.04 7.40
C GLU A 214 -24.60 -2.55 7.23
N SER A 215 -23.90 -3.28 6.36
CA SER A 215 -24.07 -4.73 6.15
C SER A 215 -23.42 -5.61 7.25
N ASN A 216 -23.67 -5.29 8.52
CA ASN A 216 -23.17 -6.02 9.69
C ASN A 216 -23.78 -7.43 9.90
N ASP A 217 -24.75 -7.85 9.09
CA ASP A 217 -25.49 -9.09 9.33
C ASP A 217 -24.95 -10.33 8.61
N GLY A 218 -23.80 -10.25 7.93
CA GLY A 218 -23.11 -11.44 7.40
C GLY A 218 -23.91 -12.32 6.42
N LEU A 219 -25.12 -11.91 6.01
CA LEU A 219 -26.06 -12.73 5.25
C LEU A 219 -26.64 -12.08 3.98
N ASN A 220 -26.35 -10.82 3.66
CA ASN A 220 -26.85 -10.18 2.43
C ASN A 220 -25.83 -9.24 1.74
N ALA A 221 -24.58 -9.65 1.63
CA ALA A 221 -23.66 -9.05 0.64
C ALA A 221 -24.06 -9.38 -0.82
N SER A 222 -25.04 -10.28 -1.01
CA SER A 222 -25.60 -10.66 -2.31
C SER A 222 -26.65 -9.68 -2.86
N SER A 223 -27.21 -8.79 -2.03
CA SER A 223 -28.28 -7.86 -2.44
C SER A 223 -27.80 -6.45 -2.77
N HIS A 224 -26.51 -6.14 -2.58
CA HIS A 224 -25.91 -4.87 -2.98
C HIS A 224 -24.90 -5.13 -4.11
N SER A 225 -25.29 -4.72 -5.32
CA SER A 225 -24.56 -4.72 -6.59
C SER A 225 -23.35 -5.66 -6.64
N ALA A 226 -23.61 -6.94 -6.95
CA ALA A 226 -22.56 -7.83 -7.43
C ALA A 226 -22.00 -7.27 -8.75
N GLY A 227 -20.71 -6.94 -8.73
CA GLY A 227 -19.92 -6.62 -9.92
C GLY A 227 -18.94 -7.75 -10.21
N ARG A 228 -18.95 -8.24 -11.45
CA ARG A 228 -18.01 -9.10 -12.18
C ARG A 228 -16.51 -8.73 -12.02
N SER A 229 -15.76 -9.56 -11.28
CA SER A 229 -14.39 -9.27 -10.79
C SER A 229 -13.23 -9.96 -11.52
N ALA A 230 -12.00 -9.51 -11.26
CA ALA A 230 -10.75 -10.17 -11.66
C ALA A 230 -10.40 -11.41 -10.79
N TYR A 231 -11.36 -11.93 -10.01
CA TYR A 231 -11.18 -13.10 -9.13
C TYR A 231 -11.63 -14.41 -9.76
N ASP A 232 -12.27 -14.35 -10.93
CA ASP A 232 -12.52 -15.51 -11.78
C ASP A 232 -11.55 -15.46 -12.96
N GLN A 233 -11.35 -16.55 -13.69
CA GLN A 233 -10.42 -16.63 -14.84
C GLN A 233 -10.81 -15.73 -16.05
N GLY A 234 -11.47 -14.60 -15.83
CA GLY A 234 -11.98 -13.67 -16.84
C GLY A 234 -11.55 -12.21 -16.63
N TRP A 235 -11.60 -11.46 -17.73
CA TRP A 235 -11.18 -10.06 -17.89
C TRP A 235 -12.21 -9.06 -17.32
N ASN A 236 -12.32 -8.96 -16.00
CA ASN A 236 -13.44 -8.26 -15.38
C ASN A 236 -13.05 -7.23 -14.31
N TRP A 237 -13.60 -6.03 -14.43
CA TRP A 237 -13.21 -4.81 -13.72
C TRP A 237 -14.20 -4.38 -12.64
N GLN A 238 -15.29 -5.13 -12.47
CA GLN A 238 -16.33 -4.81 -11.52
C GLN A 238 -15.99 -5.47 -10.18
N VAL A 239 -15.83 -4.68 -9.13
CA VAL A 239 -15.39 -5.15 -7.82
C VAL A 239 -16.11 -4.38 -6.73
N THR A 240 -16.19 -4.96 -5.54
CA THR A 240 -16.66 -4.27 -4.35
C THR A 240 -15.46 -3.90 -3.48
N PRO A 241 -15.12 -2.61 -3.40
CA PRO A 241 -14.07 -2.14 -2.50
C PRO A 241 -14.41 -2.46 -1.05
N ARG A 242 -13.40 -2.74 -0.23
CA ARG A 242 -13.59 -3.01 1.20
C ARG A 242 -12.39 -2.57 2.02
N GLU A 243 -12.65 -2.26 3.28
CA GLU A 243 -11.62 -1.97 4.26
C GLU A 243 -11.28 -3.25 5.04
N LEU A 244 -9.99 -3.54 5.14
CA LEU A 244 -9.46 -4.62 5.99
C LEU A 244 -9.02 -4.07 7.35
N SER A 245 -9.06 -4.89 8.40
CA SER A 245 -8.49 -4.52 9.70
C SER A 245 -7.01 -4.16 9.54
N ASN A 246 -6.56 -3.05 10.12
CA ASN A 246 -5.16 -2.64 10.10
C ASN A 246 -4.70 -2.13 11.48
N PRO A 247 -4.49 -3.05 12.43
CA PRO A 247 -4.13 -2.69 13.80
C PRO A 247 -2.82 -1.91 13.83
N ASP A 248 -2.72 -0.83 14.60
CA ASP A 248 -1.58 0.11 14.64
C ASP A 248 -1.24 0.80 13.30
N GLY A 249 -2.07 0.64 12.27
CA GLY A 249 -1.95 1.35 11.00
C GLY A 249 -2.19 2.86 11.18
N ASN A 250 -1.35 3.69 10.56
CA ASN A 250 -1.49 5.15 10.57
C ASN A 250 -1.67 5.73 9.16
N TYR A 251 -2.01 4.88 8.20
CA TYR A 251 -2.29 5.23 6.81
C TYR A 251 -3.72 4.80 6.47
N ARG A 252 -4.22 5.25 5.32
CA ARG A 252 -5.53 4.83 4.80
C ARG A 252 -5.34 3.84 3.68
N HIS A 253 -6.22 2.85 3.62
CA HIS A 253 -6.24 1.88 2.55
C HIS A 253 -7.66 1.50 2.16
N LEU A 254 -7.78 0.98 0.95
CA LEU A 254 -8.98 0.32 0.47
C LEU A 254 -8.55 -0.76 -0.51
N VAL A 255 -9.01 -2.00 -0.31
CA VAL A 255 -8.66 -3.11 -1.22
C VAL A 255 -9.77 -3.32 -2.24
N CYS A 256 -9.44 -3.93 -3.37
CA CYS A 256 -10.39 -4.23 -4.45
C CYS A 256 -11.07 -2.98 -5.06
N VAL A 257 -10.32 -1.90 -5.28
CA VAL A 257 -10.78 -0.66 -5.91
C VAL A 257 -10.82 -0.83 -7.44
N PRO A 258 -11.90 -0.44 -8.14
CA PRO A 258 -11.99 -0.59 -9.59
C PRO A 258 -11.04 0.35 -10.32
N VAL A 259 -10.39 -0.16 -11.37
CA VAL A 259 -9.51 0.59 -12.28
C VAL A 259 -10.23 0.70 -13.62
N THR A 260 -10.72 1.90 -13.92
CA THR A 260 -11.61 2.16 -15.06
C THR A 260 -11.35 3.54 -15.62
N TYR A 261 -11.49 3.70 -16.92
CA TYR A 261 -11.17 4.95 -17.58
C TYR A 261 -12.18 6.05 -17.24
N THR A 262 -11.71 7.15 -16.70
CA THR A 262 -12.48 8.40 -16.73
C THR A 262 -11.87 9.33 -17.76
N TYR A 263 -12.70 10.17 -18.40
CA TYR A 263 -12.19 11.12 -19.38
C TYR A 263 -11.12 12.01 -18.76
N HIS A 264 -9.93 11.99 -19.35
CA HIS A 264 -8.86 12.94 -19.07
C HIS A 264 -8.10 13.24 -20.35
N ARG A 265 -7.51 14.44 -20.44
CA ARG A 265 -6.67 14.86 -21.56
C ARG A 265 -5.59 15.85 -21.11
N LYS A 266 -4.39 15.70 -21.66
CA LYS A 266 -3.31 16.71 -21.60
C LYS A 266 -3.47 17.76 -22.71
N LEU A 267 -3.34 19.04 -22.36
CA LEU A 267 -3.53 20.19 -23.24
C LEU A 267 -2.33 21.13 -23.15
N SER A 268 -1.94 21.77 -24.26
CA SER A 268 -0.96 22.87 -24.28
C SER A 268 -1.67 24.17 -24.68
N LEU A 269 -2.16 24.90 -23.68
CA LEU A 269 -3.01 26.08 -23.86
C LEU A 269 -2.19 27.36 -24.03
N SER A 270 -2.69 28.28 -24.84
CA SER A 270 -2.22 29.67 -24.90
C SER A 270 -2.78 30.48 -23.74
N SER A 271 -2.14 31.61 -23.42
CA SER A 271 -2.70 32.54 -22.44
C SER A 271 -4.01 33.14 -22.95
N GLY A 272 -5.03 33.19 -22.11
CA GLY A 272 -6.33 33.76 -22.48
C GLY A 272 -7.47 33.15 -21.68
N THR A 273 -8.69 33.61 -21.96
CA THR A 273 -9.90 33.01 -21.37
C THR A 273 -10.26 31.75 -22.15
N HIS A 274 -10.34 30.62 -21.44
CA HIS A 274 -10.79 29.34 -21.99
C HIS A 274 -12.05 28.90 -21.24
N THR A 275 -12.98 28.29 -21.95
CA THR A 275 -14.18 27.67 -21.38
C THR A 275 -14.23 26.19 -21.71
N PHE A 276 -14.28 25.34 -20.69
CA PHE A 276 -14.54 23.91 -20.81
C PHE A 276 -15.90 23.59 -20.21
N MET A 277 -16.69 22.77 -20.88
CA MET A 277 -18.06 22.43 -20.46
C MET A 277 -18.40 20.99 -20.82
N THR A 278 -19.22 20.34 -20.00
CA THR A 278 -19.88 19.07 -20.37
C THR A 278 -21.33 19.30 -20.76
N THR A 279 -21.87 18.46 -21.64
CA THR A 279 -23.30 18.42 -21.96
C THR A 279 -23.79 16.97 -22.13
N PRO A 280 -25.10 16.72 -22.06
CA PRO A 280 -25.66 15.39 -22.34
C PRO A 280 -25.35 14.92 -23.75
N ILE A 281 -25.32 13.61 -23.94
CA ILE A 281 -25.39 13.01 -25.27
C ILE A 281 -26.84 13.01 -25.79
N GLU A 282 -27.03 12.78 -27.09
CA GLU A 282 -28.37 12.72 -27.67
C GLU A 282 -29.25 11.64 -27.01
N GLY A 283 -30.41 12.07 -26.51
CA GLY A 283 -31.38 11.24 -25.80
C GLY A 283 -31.28 11.31 -24.27
N ASP A 284 -30.25 11.93 -23.72
CA ASP A 284 -30.10 12.13 -22.28
C ASP A 284 -30.51 13.56 -21.88
N SER A 285 -30.96 13.72 -20.62
CA SER A 285 -31.20 15.03 -20.02
C SER A 285 -29.97 15.57 -19.28
N TYR A 286 -29.97 16.86 -18.95
CA TYR A 286 -28.96 17.52 -18.11
C TYR A 286 -28.89 17.01 -16.66
N TYR A 287 -29.72 16.03 -16.27
CA TYR A 287 -29.71 15.40 -14.94
C TYR A 287 -29.38 13.91 -14.98
N THR A 288 -29.01 13.38 -16.15
CA THR A 288 -28.76 11.93 -16.35
C THR A 288 -27.38 11.52 -15.84
N VAL A 289 -26.39 12.40 -16.04
CA VAL A 289 -25.00 12.22 -15.63
C VAL A 289 -24.59 13.44 -14.82
N ASP A 290 -23.78 13.23 -13.78
CA ASP A 290 -23.31 14.23 -12.83
C ASP A 290 -21.78 14.27 -12.87
N PRO A 291 -21.20 14.92 -13.92
CA PRO A 291 -19.77 15.03 -14.08
C PRO A 291 -19.15 16.11 -13.18
N VAL A 292 -18.05 15.75 -12.56
CA VAL A 292 -17.13 16.67 -11.88
C VAL A 292 -15.94 16.93 -12.78
N MET A 293 -15.64 18.21 -13.03
CA MET A 293 -14.55 18.66 -13.88
C MET A 293 -13.43 19.30 -13.06
N TYR A 294 -12.20 18.93 -13.38
CA TYR A 294 -10.98 19.55 -12.87
C TYR A 294 -10.13 20.02 -14.04
N LEU A 295 -9.49 21.18 -13.88
CA LEU A 295 -8.49 21.70 -14.79
C LEU A 295 -7.29 22.17 -13.96
N TYR A 296 -6.10 21.63 -14.18
CA TYR A 296 -4.92 22.05 -13.43
C TYR A 296 -3.66 22.15 -14.30
N LYS A 297 -2.81 23.13 -14.00
CA LYS A 297 -1.51 23.33 -14.65
C LYS A 297 -0.51 22.32 -14.08
N ILE A 298 0.21 21.60 -14.95
CA ILE A 298 1.00 20.42 -14.55
C ILE A 298 2.23 20.78 -13.70
N ASP A 299 2.88 21.89 -14.03
CA ASP A 299 4.09 22.40 -13.39
C ASP A 299 3.81 23.42 -12.27
N ASP A 300 2.57 23.93 -12.15
CA ASP A 300 2.13 24.77 -11.03
C ASP A 300 0.67 24.46 -10.61
N PRO A 301 0.41 23.24 -10.11
CA PRO A 301 -0.93 22.81 -9.75
C PRO A 301 -1.46 23.44 -8.46
N HIS A 302 -0.62 24.14 -7.69
CA HIS A 302 -1.05 24.81 -6.45
C HIS A 302 -1.75 26.14 -6.73
N ASN A 303 -1.22 26.91 -7.68
CA ASN A 303 -1.75 28.23 -7.98
C ASN A 303 -2.77 28.20 -9.12
N HIS A 304 -2.69 27.21 -10.01
CA HIS A 304 -3.48 27.15 -11.23
C HIS A 304 -4.24 25.83 -11.33
N THR A 305 -5.23 25.67 -10.44
CA THR A 305 -6.14 24.53 -10.42
C THR A 305 -7.58 24.98 -10.16
N TYR A 306 -8.50 24.40 -10.91
CA TYR A 306 -9.90 24.80 -11.02
C TYR A 306 -10.79 23.57 -10.96
N TYR A 307 -12.01 23.76 -10.46
CA TYR A 307 -12.95 22.70 -10.17
C TYR A 307 -14.38 23.21 -10.38
N ASN A 308 -15.24 22.35 -10.93
CA ASN A 308 -16.69 22.55 -10.95
C ASN A 308 -17.41 21.19 -11.05
N ASP A 309 -18.50 21.01 -10.33
CA ASP A 309 -19.40 19.83 -10.42
C ASP A 309 -20.78 20.19 -10.97
N ASP A 310 -21.35 21.33 -10.57
CA ASP A 310 -22.65 21.81 -11.08
C ASP A 310 -22.56 23.27 -11.55
N ALA A 311 -22.61 23.52 -12.85
CA ALA A 311 -22.63 24.87 -13.39
C ALA A 311 -24.06 25.45 -13.43
N SER A 312 -24.19 26.71 -13.00
CA SER A 312 -25.48 27.41 -12.99
C SER A 312 -26.14 27.40 -14.37
N GLY A 313 -27.36 26.87 -14.44
CA GLY A 313 -28.13 26.75 -15.68
C GLY A 313 -27.83 25.51 -16.53
N LEU A 314 -26.94 24.61 -16.09
CA LEU A 314 -26.57 23.38 -16.81
C LEU A 314 -26.96 22.07 -16.09
N GLY A 315 -27.93 22.12 -15.17
CA GLY A 315 -28.35 20.93 -14.41
C GLY A 315 -27.18 20.35 -13.61
N HIS A 316 -26.85 19.08 -13.85
CA HIS A 316 -25.72 18.38 -13.23
C HIS A 316 -24.39 18.51 -13.99
N HIS A 317 -24.33 19.31 -15.05
CA HIS A 317 -23.13 19.40 -15.87
C HIS A 317 -22.17 20.50 -15.40
N ALA A 318 -20.89 20.18 -15.43
CA ALA A 318 -19.82 21.10 -15.05
C ALA A 318 -19.37 22.03 -16.18
N GLN A 319 -18.95 23.24 -15.80
CA GLN A 319 -18.27 24.24 -16.63
C GLN A 319 -17.16 24.95 -15.86
N ILE A 320 -16.00 25.13 -16.50
CA ILE A 320 -14.90 25.97 -16.01
C ILE A 320 -14.64 27.05 -17.06
N THR A 321 -14.75 28.32 -16.68
CA THR A 321 -14.40 29.48 -17.51
C THR A 321 -13.36 30.32 -16.78
N GLU A 322 -12.12 30.30 -17.26
CA GLU A 322 -10.99 30.89 -16.53
C GLU A 322 -9.99 31.56 -17.46
N THR A 323 -9.32 32.59 -16.94
CA THR A 323 -8.20 33.23 -17.65
C THR A 323 -6.90 32.53 -17.28
N LEU A 324 -6.40 31.72 -18.21
CA LEU A 324 -5.28 30.82 -18.00
C LEU A 324 -3.97 31.44 -18.46
N LEU A 325 -2.88 31.09 -17.78
CA LEU A 325 -1.53 31.29 -18.28
C LEU A 325 -1.21 30.24 -19.35
N ALA A 326 -0.33 30.58 -20.29
CA ALA A 326 0.17 29.61 -21.25
C ALA A 326 0.90 28.47 -20.52
N GLY A 327 0.71 27.24 -20.97
CA GLY A 327 1.37 26.08 -20.39
C GLY A 327 0.61 24.78 -20.61
N GLU A 328 1.09 23.72 -19.98
CA GLU A 328 0.48 22.40 -20.04
C GLU A 328 -0.53 22.22 -18.90
N TYR A 329 -1.73 21.75 -19.25
CA TYR A 329 -2.81 21.48 -18.31
C TYR A 329 -3.34 20.05 -18.49
N TYR A 330 -3.89 19.49 -17.42
CA TYR A 330 -4.77 18.33 -17.49
C TYR A 330 -6.21 18.75 -17.26
N LEU A 331 -7.09 18.32 -18.17
CA LEU A 331 -8.54 18.33 -17.99
C LEU A 331 -8.97 16.94 -17.56
N VAL A 332 -9.58 16.79 -16.40
CA VAL A 332 -10.07 15.51 -15.85
C VAL A 332 -11.55 15.64 -15.56
N ILE A 333 -12.36 14.68 -16.04
CA ILE A 333 -13.80 14.66 -15.83
C ILE A 333 -14.18 13.28 -15.30
N ARG A 334 -14.77 13.23 -14.10
CA ARG A 334 -15.21 12.00 -13.41
C ARG A 334 -16.66 12.08 -12.97
N ALA A 335 -17.24 10.96 -12.58
CA ALA A 335 -18.57 10.92 -11.99
C ALA A 335 -18.52 11.54 -10.60
N TYR A 336 -19.55 12.25 -10.19
CA TYR A 336 -19.66 12.80 -8.84
C TYR A 336 -19.47 11.71 -7.79
N SER A 337 -20.20 10.61 -7.96
CA SER A 337 -20.25 9.53 -6.99
C SER A 337 -19.41 8.32 -7.39
N SER A 338 -18.68 7.76 -6.42
CA SER A 338 -17.90 6.53 -6.61
C SER A 338 -18.77 5.28 -6.66
N TYR A 339 -20.06 5.37 -6.26
CA TYR A 339 -21.01 4.25 -6.42
C TYR A 339 -21.03 3.74 -7.84
N TYR A 340 -21.12 4.66 -8.80
CA TYR A 340 -21.17 4.34 -10.21
C TYR A 340 -19.95 3.53 -10.64
N ALA A 341 -18.75 3.92 -10.19
CA ALA A 341 -17.49 3.21 -10.45
C ALA A 341 -17.47 1.76 -9.93
N SER A 342 -18.25 1.45 -8.89
CA SER A 342 -18.37 0.11 -8.28
C SER A 342 -19.56 -0.73 -8.78
N THR A 343 -20.41 -0.19 -9.66
CA THR A 343 -21.55 -0.93 -10.23
C THR A 343 -21.12 -1.92 -11.33
N THR A 344 -22.06 -2.71 -11.85
CA THR A 344 -21.81 -3.59 -13.00
C THR A 344 -21.42 -2.86 -14.28
N THR A 345 -21.79 -1.58 -14.41
CA THR A 345 -21.35 -0.72 -15.51
C THR A 345 -20.10 0.08 -15.16
N GLY A 346 -19.67 0.00 -13.89
CA GLY A 346 -18.52 0.65 -13.26
C GLY A 346 -18.30 2.12 -13.65
N ARG A 347 -19.37 2.84 -14.03
CA ARG A 347 -19.42 4.26 -14.46
C ARG A 347 -20.84 4.81 -14.42
N GLN A 348 -20.97 6.15 -14.49
CA GLN A 348 -22.28 6.81 -14.46
C GLN A 348 -22.91 6.92 -15.86
N GLY A 349 -22.12 7.28 -16.88
CA GLY A 349 -22.64 7.48 -18.24
C GLY A 349 -21.66 8.12 -19.21
N LEU A 350 -22.20 8.71 -20.27
CA LEU A 350 -21.48 9.37 -21.36
C LEU A 350 -21.81 10.87 -21.39
N VAL A 351 -20.84 11.72 -21.73
CA VAL A 351 -21.04 13.16 -21.93
C VAL A 351 -20.37 13.64 -23.21
N ASN A 352 -20.80 14.78 -23.74
CA ASN A 352 -20.02 15.53 -24.73
C ASN A 352 -19.17 16.57 -23.98
N VAL A 353 -17.93 16.77 -24.44
CA VAL A 353 -16.99 17.74 -23.87
C VAL A 353 -16.80 18.87 -24.88
N PHE A 354 -16.93 20.11 -24.42
CA PHE A 354 -16.81 21.32 -25.21
C PHE A 354 -15.59 22.13 -24.77
N GLN A 355 -14.98 22.82 -25.73
CA GLN A 355 -14.00 23.87 -25.50
C GLN A 355 -14.42 25.10 -26.30
N ASP A 356 -14.44 26.26 -25.66
CA ASP A 356 -14.66 27.57 -26.30
C ASP A 356 -15.88 27.63 -27.23
N GLY A 357 -16.95 26.94 -26.82
CA GLY A 357 -18.25 26.94 -27.49
C GLY A 357 -18.44 25.92 -28.61
N TYR A 358 -17.42 25.12 -28.94
CA TYR A 358 -17.55 24.00 -29.89
C TYR A 358 -17.23 22.67 -29.22
N ILE A 359 -17.78 21.58 -29.79
CA ILE A 359 -17.56 20.24 -29.27
C ILE A 359 -16.10 19.85 -29.47
N LEU A 360 -15.43 19.43 -28.41
CA LEU A 360 -14.06 18.92 -28.44
C LEU A 360 -14.08 17.40 -28.68
N ASN A 361 -14.88 16.68 -27.90
CA ASN A 361 -15.10 15.23 -28.03
C ASN A 361 -16.54 14.85 -27.69
N SER A 362 -17.03 13.79 -28.34
CA SER A 362 -18.36 13.25 -28.13
C SER A 362 -18.33 11.92 -27.39
N GLN A 363 -19.42 11.60 -26.69
CA GLN A 363 -19.62 10.29 -26.07
C GLN A 363 -18.47 9.85 -25.14
N CYS A 364 -17.92 10.80 -24.37
CA CYS A 364 -16.85 10.58 -23.42
C CYS A 364 -17.37 9.86 -22.18
N PRO A 365 -16.81 8.71 -21.79
CA PRO A 365 -17.24 7.98 -20.61
C PRO A 365 -16.74 8.61 -19.31
N ILE A 366 -17.63 8.66 -18.31
CA ILE A 366 -17.39 9.33 -17.03
C ILE A 366 -17.42 8.31 -15.88
N ALA A 367 -16.28 8.14 -15.20
CA ALA A 367 -15.97 7.08 -14.23
C ALA A 367 -15.31 7.64 -12.96
N GLY A 368 -14.44 6.86 -12.33
CA GLY A 368 -13.52 7.31 -11.29
C GLY A 368 -13.99 6.92 -9.91
N TYR A 369 -13.14 6.22 -9.17
CA TYR A 369 -13.41 5.85 -7.78
C TYR A 369 -12.64 6.79 -6.86
N SER A 370 -13.33 7.53 -5.98
CA SER A 370 -12.69 8.38 -4.97
C SER A 370 -12.49 7.58 -3.69
N VAL A 371 -11.23 7.41 -3.28
CA VAL A 371 -10.85 6.80 -2.00
C VAL A 371 -10.48 7.91 -1.02
N ASP A 372 -11.13 7.94 0.13
CA ASP A 372 -10.73 8.81 1.23
C ASP A 372 -9.40 8.33 1.81
N VAL A 373 -8.34 9.12 1.60
CA VAL A 373 -7.00 8.85 2.12
C VAL A 373 -6.54 9.88 3.14
N ASP A 374 -7.49 10.45 3.87
CA ASP A 374 -7.25 11.44 4.90
C ASP A 374 -6.42 10.89 6.07
N SER A 375 -5.26 11.51 6.27
CA SER A 375 -4.36 11.21 7.37
C SER A 375 -3.59 12.46 7.83
N PRO A 376 -3.29 12.59 9.13
CA PRO A 376 -2.56 13.74 9.68
C PRO A 376 -1.05 13.63 9.43
N ASN A 377 -0.57 12.53 8.83
CA ASN A 377 0.86 12.31 8.63
C ASN A 377 1.49 13.46 7.81
N THR A 378 2.70 13.82 8.21
CA THR A 378 3.56 14.83 7.59
C THR A 378 4.92 14.22 7.23
N GLY A 379 5.76 15.00 6.55
CA GLY A 379 7.06 14.57 6.02
C GLY A 379 6.93 13.96 4.63
N THR A 380 7.92 13.16 4.23
CA THR A 380 7.89 12.42 2.96
C THR A 380 6.89 11.27 3.07
N ILE A 381 5.82 11.33 2.28
CA ILE A 381 4.73 10.36 2.27
C ILE A 381 4.50 9.80 0.87
N ASN A 382 3.88 8.63 0.83
CA ASN A 382 3.57 7.89 -0.38
C ASN A 382 2.06 7.67 -0.50
N TYR A 383 1.61 7.80 -1.74
CA TYR A 383 0.31 7.36 -2.22
C TYR A 383 0.57 6.38 -3.35
N PHE A 384 -0.06 5.23 -3.33
CA PHE A 384 0.19 4.22 -4.35
C PHE A 384 -0.95 3.22 -4.50
N THR A 385 -0.99 2.59 -5.66
CA THR A 385 -1.79 1.38 -5.88
C THR A 385 -0.93 0.14 -5.71
N ALA A 386 -1.54 -1.00 -5.43
CA ALA A 386 -0.83 -2.28 -5.34
C ALA A 386 -1.67 -3.40 -5.97
N TYR A 387 -0.97 -4.43 -6.45
CA TYR A 387 -1.60 -5.62 -7.02
C TYR A 387 -2.59 -5.30 -8.14
N THR A 388 -2.26 -4.33 -8.98
CA THR A 388 -3.13 -3.91 -10.09
C THR A 388 -3.24 -5.00 -11.15
N THR A 389 -4.47 -5.31 -11.58
CA THR A 389 -4.75 -6.25 -12.68
C THR A 389 -4.86 -5.58 -14.06
N GLY A 390 -5.07 -4.26 -14.09
CA GLY A 390 -5.04 -3.41 -15.30
C GLY A 390 -3.75 -2.58 -15.39
N ILE A 391 -3.87 -1.30 -15.73
CA ILE A 391 -2.83 -0.27 -15.51
C ILE A 391 -3.49 0.94 -14.88
N ALA A 392 -3.13 1.21 -13.62
CA ALA A 392 -3.76 2.25 -12.83
C ALA A 392 -3.00 3.57 -12.92
N GLU A 393 -3.73 4.65 -12.72
CA GLU A 393 -3.23 5.97 -12.39
C GLU A 393 -4.13 6.59 -11.31
N PHE A 394 -3.69 7.69 -10.73
CA PHE A 394 -4.56 8.42 -9.81
C PHE A 394 -4.29 9.91 -9.75
N PHE A 395 -5.31 10.65 -9.33
CA PHE A 395 -5.25 12.09 -9.04
C PHE A 395 -5.45 12.31 -7.54
N LEU A 396 -4.71 13.27 -6.96
CA LEU A 396 -4.94 13.71 -5.57
C LEU A 396 -5.78 14.98 -5.55
N GLU A 397 -7.00 14.84 -5.03
CA GLU A 397 -7.91 15.95 -4.76
C GLU A 397 -7.73 16.42 -3.31
N GLU A 398 -7.45 17.71 -3.11
CA GLU A 398 -7.43 18.30 -1.79
C GLU A 398 -8.86 18.44 -1.23
N LYS A 399 -9.14 17.83 -0.08
CA LYS A 399 -10.50 17.80 0.49
C LYS A 399 -11.11 19.18 0.74
N GLY A 400 -10.32 20.11 1.25
CA GLY A 400 -10.80 21.42 1.67
C GLY A 400 -11.20 22.33 0.51
N SER A 401 -10.51 22.20 -0.62
CA SER A 401 -10.71 23.06 -1.80
C SER A 401 -11.35 22.34 -2.98
N LYS A 402 -11.44 21.00 -2.92
CA LYS A 402 -11.88 20.11 -4.01
C LYS A 402 -11.07 20.25 -5.29
N LYS A 403 -9.85 20.76 -5.19
CA LYS A 403 -8.97 20.94 -6.35
C LYS A 403 -8.00 19.78 -6.46
N VAL A 404 -7.77 19.29 -7.69
CA VAL A 404 -6.71 18.33 -7.98
C VAL A 404 -5.38 19.05 -7.97
N LYS A 405 -4.41 18.52 -7.21
CA LYS A 405 -3.06 19.09 -7.05
C LYS A 405 -1.96 18.21 -7.58
N PHE A 406 -2.15 16.90 -7.58
CA PHE A 406 -1.09 15.96 -7.96
C PHE A 406 -1.61 14.78 -8.76
N PHE A 407 -0.68 14.15 -9.47
CA PHE A 407 -0.90 12.96 -10.27
C PHE A 407 0.11 11.87 -9.89
N GLY A 408 -0.38 10.67 -9.67
CA GLY A 408 0.42 9.46 -9.47
C GLY A 408 0.60 8.72 -10.78
N GLU A 409 1.84 8.33 -11.08
CA GLU A 409 2.21 7.76 -12.36
C GLU A 409 2.60 6.28 -12.21
N SER A 410 2.26 5.49 -13.23
CA SER A 410 2.86 4.18 -13.49
C SER A 410 4.34 4.32 -13.89
N TYR A 411 5.08 3.22 -13.90
CA TYR A 411 6.53 3.18 -14.13
C TYR A 411 7.33 4.13 -13.23
N PHE A 412 6.86 4.32 -12.00
CA PHE A 412 7.53 5.18 -11.03
C PHE A 412 8.85 4.58 -10.56
N TYR A 413 9.94 5.36 -10.65
CA TYR A 413 11.25 4.95 -10.19
C TYR A 413 12.10 6.13 -9.73
N VAL A 414 12.66 6.01 -8.52
CA VAL A 414 13.53 7.04 -7.92
C VAL A 414 14.69 6.37 -7.18
N PRO A 415 15.94 6.44 -7.67
CA PRO A 415 17.10 5.87 -6.98
C PRO A 415 17.36 6.46 -5.58
N PRO A 416 17.88 5.68 -4.62
CA PRO A 416 18.10 4.23 -4.67
C PRO A 416 16.77 3.47 -4.49
N MET A 417 16.45 2.58 -5.42
CA MET A 417 15.22 1.79 -5.47
C MET A 417 15.48 0.52 -6.29
N GLU A 418 14.91 -0.61 -5.88
CA GLU A 418 14.88 -1.87 -6.63
C GLU A 418 13.47 -2.19 -7.13
N GLN A 419 12.42 -1.75 -6.43
CA GLN A 419 11.05 -1.97 -6.88
C GLN A 419 10.73 -1.10 -8.09
N MET A 420 10.46 -1.75 -9.22
CA MET A 420 9.88 -1.09 -10.38
C MET A 420 8.36 -1.10 -10.25
N TRP A 421 7.75 0.09 -10.28
CA TRP A 421 6.31 0.27 -10.16
C TRP A 421 5.69 0.22 -11.55
N PHE A 422 5.60 -0.95 -12.18
CA PHE A 422 5.14 -1.09 -13.58
C PHE A 422 3.68 -0.64 -13.76
N ASN A 423 2.72 -1.54 -13.51
CA ASN A 423 1.29 -1.28 -13.70
C ASN A 423 0.63 -0.57 -12.51
N ASP A 424 1.32 -0.55 -11.37
CA ASP A 424 0.90 0.15 -10.17
C ASP A 424 1.38 1.60 -10.24
N ALA A 425 0.52 2.53 -9.85
CA ALA A 425 0.86 3.95 -9.79
C ALA A 425 1.43 4.32 -8.41
N ARG A 426 2.37 5.27 -8.40
CA ARG A 426 2.90 5.85 -7.17
C ARG A 426 3.11 7.36 -7.29
N LEU A 427 2.93 8.04 -6.17
CA LEU A 427 3.29 9.42 -5.93
C LEU A 427 4.03 9.53 -4.61
N ARG A 428 5.19 10.19 -4.64
CA ARG A 428 5.92 10.60 -3.44
C ARG A 428 5.82 12.11 -3.26
N LEU A 429 5.34 12.51 -2.08
CA LEU A 429 5.05 13.91 -1.75
C LEU A 429 5.73 14.27 -0.42
N THR A 430 6.39 15.42 -0.37
CA THR A 430 6.78 16.03 0.91
C THR A 430 5.64 16.90 1.40
N LYS A 431 4.99 16.49 2.50
CA LYS A 431 3.85 17.18 3.11
C LYS A 431 4.28 17.96 4.36
N PRO A 432 4.31 19.31 4.33
CA PRO A 432 4.82 20.12 5.44
C PRO A 432 3.80 20.27 6.59
N SER A 433 2.50 20.19 6.29
CA SER A 433 1.43 20.46 7.25
C SER A 433 0.46 19.29 7.36
N SER A 434 -0.02 19.03 8.57
CA SER A 434 -1.10 18.08 8.81
C SER A 434 -2.46 18.58 8.32
N GLN A 435 -2.57 19.80 7.78
CA GLN A 435 -3.82 20.33 7.22
C GLN A 435 -4.10 19.87 5.79
N ALA A 436 -3.06 19.50 5.01
CA ALA A 436 -3.24 19.04 3.65
C ALA A 436 -3.87 17.62 3.63
N ARG A 437 -5.17 17.53 3.32
CA ARG A 437 -5.93 16.26 3.32
C ARG A 437 -6.38 15.92 1.90
N TYR A 438 -6.33 14.65 1.56
CA TYR A 438 -6.52 14.20 0.18
C TYR A 438 -7.56 13.10 0.05
N ASN A 439 -8.25 13.13 -1.09
CA ASN A 439 -8.86 11.96 -1.70
C ASN A 439 -7.95 11.47 -2.85
N MET A 440 -7.94 10.16 -3.08
CA MET A 440 -7.31 9.53 -4.26
C MET A 440 -8.38 9.15 -5.26
N ILE A 441 -8.38 9.80 -6.43
CA ILE A 441 -9.26 9.47 -7.55
C ILE A 441 -8.54 8.45 -8.43
N ILE A 442 -9.02 7.21 -8.44
CA ILE A 442 -8.44 6.10 -9.22
C ILE A 442 -9.05 6.07 -10.62
N SER A 443 -8.19 5.96 -11.64
CA SER A 443 -8.52 5.81 -13.05
C SER A 443 -7.59 4.78 -13.71
N SER A 444 -7.88 4.40 -14.94
CA SER A 444 -6.92 3.75 -15.84
C SER A 444 -6.21 4.78 -16.71
N VAL A 445 -4.96 4.50 -17.10
CA VAL A 445 -4.11 5.40 -17.93
C VAL A 445 -4.66 5.69 -19.33
N GLY A 446 -5.65 4.91 -19.78
CA GLY A 446 -6.27 5.04 -21.08
C GLY A 446 -7.59 4.28 -21.15
N ALA A 447 -8.24 4.33 -22.30
CA ALA A 447 -9.55 3.73 -22.52
C ALA A 447 -9.48 2.32 -23.10
N PHE A 448 -8.33 1.91 -23.66
CA PHE A 448 -8.11 0.56 -24.17
C PHE A 448 -8.38 -0.50 -23.11
N GLY A 449 -9.11 -1.56 -23.48
CA GLY A 449 -9.63 -2.57 -22.55
C GLY A 449 -8.55 -3.28 -21.73
N ALA A 450 -7.32 -3.34 -22.23
CA ALA A 450 -6.16 -3.89 -21.51
C ALA A 450 -5.82 -3.13 -20.21
N TYR A 451 -6.32 -1.90 -20.05
CA TYR A 451 -6.08 -1.09 -18.86
C TYR A 451 -7.06 -1.32 -17.72
N TYR A 452 -8.18 -2.00 -17.98
CA TYR A 452 -9.24 -2.13 -17.00
C TYR A 452 -8.95 -3.26 -16.03
N GLY A 453 -9.35 -3.08 -14.78
CA GLY A 453 -9.12 -4.08 -13.75
C GLY A 453 -9.49 -3.57 -12.37
N ASN A 454 -8.67 -3.90 -11.39
CA ASN A 454 -8.77 -3.43 -10.02
C ASN A 454 -7.37 -3.30 -9.40
N CYS A 455 -7.30 -2.64 -8.26
CA CYS A 455 -6.10 -2.48 -7.45
C CYS A 455 -6.45 -2.36 -5.96
N ASP A 456 -5.44 -2.47 -5.11
CA ASP A 456 -5.50 -1.98 -3.74
C ASP A 456 -4.94 -0.55 -3.70
N VAL A 457 -5.47 0.29 -2.83
CA VAL A 457 -5.07 1.70 -2.67
C VAL A 457 -4.51 1.92 -1.29
N TYR A 458 -3.39 2.63 -1.22
CA TYR A 458 -2.70 3.00 0.00
C TYR A 458 -2.34 4.49 -0.05
N GLY A 459 -2.75 5.23 0.98
CA GLY A 459 -2.56 6.67 1.02
C GLY A 459 -1.96 7.17 2.33
N SER A 460 -1.08 8.16 2.18
CA SER A 460 -0.40 8.85 3.28
C SER A 460 0.54 7.95 4.12
N CYS A 461 1.21 7.00 3.48
CA CYS A 461 2.20 6.12 4.11
C CYS A 461 3.58 6.81 4.21
N GLN A 462 4.17 6.88 5.40
CA GLN A 462 5.45 7.57 5.60
C GLN A 462 6.63 6.81 4.97
N GLN A 463 7.58 7.54 4.39
CA GLN A 463 8.81 6.98 3.82
C GLN A 463 9.83 6.62 4.94
N VAL A 464 10.58 5.53 4.76
CA VAL A 464 11.81 5.28 5.54
C VAL A 464 12.89 6.23 5.07
N MET A 465 13.49 6.99 5.98
CA MET A 465 14.49 8.01 5.65
C MET A 465 15.92 7.49 5.85
N PRO A 466 16.92 8.03 5.12
CA PRO A 466 18.33 7.80 5.43
C PRO A 466 18.65 8.14 6.89
N GLY A 467 19.38 7.26 7.57
CA GLY A 467 19.74 7.41 8.98
C GLY A 467 18.69 6.91 9.97
N ASP A 468 17.50 6.51 9.51
CA ASP A 468 16.50 5.83 10.35
C ASP A 468 17.06 4.52 10.92
N GLN A 469 16.61 4.14 12.12
CA GLN A 469 17.03 2.89 12.76
C GLN A 469 16.79 1.65 11.88
N VAL A 470 15.70 1.66 11.09
CA VAL A 470 15.38 0.61 10.13
C VAL A 470 16.42 0.57 9.00
N ALA A 471 16.68 1.69 8.34
CA ALA A 471 17.69 1.79 7.28
C ALA A 471 19.08 1.36 7.77
N ASN A 472 19.45 1.73 9.00
CA ASN A 472 20.72 1.33 9.61
C ASN A 472 20.79 -0.16 9.97
N SER A 473 19.65 -0.82 10.21
CA SER A 473 19.58 -2.24 10.54
C SER A 473 19.63 -3.15 9.31
N PHE A 474 19.23 -2.63 8.14
CA PHE A 474 19.10 -3.39 6.89
C PHE A 474 19.86 -2.71 5.75
N PRO A 475 21.15 -2.99 5.57
CA PRO A 475 21.97 -2.31 4.55
C PRO A 475 21.57 -2.64 3.10
N ASN A 476 20.81 -3.71 2.88
CA ASN A 476 20.26 -4.06 1.56
C ASN A 476 18.92 -3.37 1.27
N LEU A 477 18.32 -2.68 2.26
CA LEU A 477 17.07 -1.95 2.04
C LEU A 477 17.39 -0.63 1.36
N MET A 478 17.07 -0.53 0.07
CA MET A 478 17.08 0.76 -0.60
C MET A 478 16.02 1.65 0.02
N VAL A 479 16.42 2.81 0.52
CA VAL A 479 15.53 3.66 1.35
C VAL A 479 14.25 4.07 0.63
N ASN A 480 14.23 4.22 -0.71
CA ASN A 480 13.02 4.60 -1.44
C ASN A 480 12.03 3.45 -1.63
N ASP A 481 12.44 2.21 -1.34
CA ASP A 481 11.56 1.05 -1.27
C ASP A 481 10.90 0.87 0.10
N GLY A 482 11.57 1.31 1.17
CA GLY A 482 11.06 1.20 2.53
C GLY A 482 9.93 2.18 2.82
N ILE A 483 8.72 1.69 3.07
CA ILE A 483 7.55 2.52 3.42
C ILE A 483 6.99 2.04 4.76
N TYR A 484 6.84 2.92 5.75
CA TYR A 484 6.25 2.54 7.04
C TYR A 484 4.76 2.21 6.90
N SER A 485 4.36 1.12 7.55
CA SER A 485 2.98 0.60 7.59
C SER A 485 2.41 0.49 9.01
N SER A 486 3.04 1.17 9.97
CA SER A 486 2.50 1.37 11.32
C SER A 486 2.85 2.75 11.88
N GLY A 487 2.05 3.27 12.80
CA GLY A 487 2.25 4.59 13.41
C GLY A 487 3.48 4.71 14.31
N GLY A 488 3.93 3.61 14.89
CA GLY A 488 5.05 3.64 15.83
C GLY A 488 5.61 2.26 16.15
N ASN A 489 6.65 2.28 16.98
CA ASN A 489 7.23 1.08 17.56
C ASN A 489 6.24 0.45 18.54
N THR A 490 6.16 -0.87 18.56
CA THR A 490 5.35 -1.62 19.53
C THR A 490 6.13 -2.82 20.02
N GLY A 491 6.13 -3.02 21.34
CA GLY A 491 6.75 -4.15 22.02
C GLY A 491 5.79 -5.31 22.30
N VAL A 492 4.55 -5.22 21.82
CA VAL A 492 3.46 -6.15 22.17
C VAL A 492 3.51 -7.44 21.35
N TYR A 493 3.84 -7.35 20.06
CA TYR A 493 3.89 -8.48 19.13
C TYR A 493 5.06 -8.35 18.15
N ASN A 494 5.54 -9.49 17.63
CA ASN A 494 6.68 -9.59 16.72
C ASN A 494 6.26 -10.10 15.32
N CYS A 495 7.23 -10.40 14.46
CA CYS A 495 6.96 -10.87 13.10
C CYS A 495 6.19 -12.19 13.02
N ALA A 496 6.50 -13.17 13.87
CA ALA A 496 5.78 -14.44 13.87
C ALA A 496 4.32 -14.27 14.29
N SER A 497 4.08 -13.39 15.27
CA SER A 497 2.72 -13.06 15.71
C SER A 497 1.95 -12.37 14.60
N TRP A 498 2.53 -11.33 13.99
CA TRP A 498 1.94 -10.62 12.86
C TRP A 498 1.64 -11.57 11.69
N ALA A 499 2.58 -12.46 11.35
CA ALA A 499 2.40 -13.44 10.29
C ALA A 499 1.37 -14.53 10.60
N GLY A 500 1.16 -14.85 11.88
CA GLY A 500 0.06 -15.68 12.33
C GLY A 500 -1.28 -14.96 12.43
N GLY A 501 -1.33 -13.65 12.15
CA GLY A 501 -2.52 -12.81 12.29
C GLY A 501 -2.83 -12.38 13.72
N LEU A 502 -1.86 -12.50 14.63
CA LEU A 502 -1.97 -12.06 16.03
C LEU A 502 -1.36 -10.66 16.17
N THR A 503 -2.11 -9.77 16.80
CA THR A 503 -1.66 -8.41 17.16
C THR A 503 -1.40 -8.26 18.65
N TYR A 504 -1.36 -9.40 19.35
CA TYR A 504 -1.04 -9.50 20.76
C TYR A 504 -0.14 -10.70 21.01
N GLY A 505 0.79 -10.53 21.97
CA GLY A 505 1.67 -11.57 22.46
C GLY A 505 2.87 -11.80 21.56
N TRP A 506 4.07 -11.77 22.13
CA TRP A 506 5.31 -12.07 21.40
C TRP A 506 5.46 -13.57 21.21
N THR A 507 5.06 -14.07 20.04
CA THR A 507 5.08 -15.50 19.72
C THR A 507 6.41 -15.89 19.09
N TRP A 508 6.99 -17.00 19.53
CA TRP A 508 8.14 -17.62 18.87
C TRP A 508 8.17 -19.11 19.17
N GLY A 509 7.89 -19.95 18.17
CA GLY A 509 7.86 -21.39 18.35
C GLY A 509 9.14 -22.09 17.89
N SER A 510 9.34 -23.31 18.39
CA SER A 510 9.88 -24.49 17.67
C SER A 510 9.60 -25.75 18.51
N ILE A 511 9.54 -26.96 17.94
CA ILE A 511 9.93 -28.25 18.60
C ILE A 511 10.59 -29.17 17.55
N TYR A 512 10.04 -29.28 16.32
CA TYR A 512 10.57 -30.18 15.27
C TYR A 512 10.63 -29.58 13.86
N GLU A 513 11.59 -30.06 13.05
CA GLU A 513 11.79 -29.69 11.63
C GLU A 513 10.59 -30.04 10.72
N SER A 514 9.93 -31.18 10.98
CA SER A 514 8.67 -31.61 10.36
C SER A 514 8.01 -32.78 11.13
N TYR A 515 6.76 -33.13 10.82
CA TYR A 515 6.10 -34.35 11.34
C TYR A 515 6.80 -35.66 10.89
N ALA A 516 7.51 -35.63 9.77
CA ALA A 516 8.12 -36.80 9.15
C ALA A 516 9.59 -37.03 9.57
N ASN A 517 10.28 -36.00 10.06
CA ASN A 517 11.69 -36.07 10.45
C ASN A 517 11.94 -35.19 11.70
N PRO A 518 11.98 -35.78 12.91
CA PRO A 518 12.01 -35.04 14.15
C PRO A 518 13.45 -34.71 14.58
N GLU A 519 14.15 -33.84 13.85
CA GLU A 519 15.29 -33.14 14.46
C GLU A 519 14.78 -31.99 15.32
N LEU A 520 15.26 -31.96 16.56
CA LEU A 520 14.79 -31.09 17.63
C LEU A 520 15.45 -29.72 17.48
N VAL A 521 14.67 -28.70 17.13
CA VAL A 521 15.20 -27.33 16.98
C VAL A 521 14.80 -26.39 18.15
N GLY A 522 14.65 -26.99 19.33
CA GLY A 522 14.24 -26.32 20.57
C GLY A 522 12.76 -25.94 20.61
N PRO A 523 12.28 -25.31 21.70
CA PRO A 523 12.86 -25.33 23.02
C PRO A 523 12.40 -26.58 23.79
N TYR A 524 13.35 -27.09 24.55
CA TYR A 524 13.24 -27.80 25.82
C TYR A 524 11.84 -27.87 26.43
N TYR A 525 11.48 -29.10 26.85
CA TYR A 525 10.45 -29.35 27.86
C TYR A 525 10.30 -28.17 28.83
N GLY A 526 9.11 -27.56 28.89
CA GLY A 526 8.87 -26.41 29.75
C GLY A 526 8.81 -25.03 29.07
N ASP A 527 8.63 -24.94 27.75
CA ASP A 527 8.44 -23.66 27.03
C ASP A 527 7.00 -23.10 27.12
N PRO A 528 6.81 -21.79 26.87
CA PRO A 528 5.49 -21.16 26.96
C PRO A 528 4.54 -21.38 25.77
N ASN A 529 4.95 -22.02 24.68
CA ASN A 529 4.13 -22.28 23.51
C ASN A 529 3.43 -23.65 23.55
N VAL A 530 2.30 -23.73 22.85
CA VAL A 530 1.50 -24.96 22.70
C VAL A 530 1.76 -25.71 21.40
N TRP A 531 2.31 -25.03 20.38
CA TRP A 531 2.61 -25.57 19.06
C TRP A 531 3.98 -26.21 19.01
N SER A 532 4.05 -27.40 18.42
CA SER A 532 5.29 -28.17 18.30
C SER A 532 6.13 -27.86 17.06
N SER A 533 5.64 -27.01 16.17
CA SER A 533 6.38 -26.59 14.97
C SER A 533 5.77 -25.33 14.38
N TRP A 534 6.53 -24.68 13.50
CA TRP A 534 5.98 -23.60 12.68
C TRP A 534 4.84 -24.10 11.79
N ASP A 535 4.92 -25.33 11.27
CA ASP A 535 3.82 -25.94 10.53
C ASP A 535 2.55 -26.04 11.37
N ALA A 536 2.64 -26.48 12.63
CA ALA A 536 1.48 -26.56 13.52
C ALA A 536 0.92 -25.17 13.84
N PHE A 537 1.80 -24.18 14.06
CA PHE A 537 1.40 -22.79 14.29
C PHE A 537 0.63 -22.24 13.08
N PHE A 538 1.20 -22.31 11.87
CA PHE A 538 0.60 -21.78 10.64
C PHE A 538 -0.60 -22.59 10.15
N ALA A 539 -0.60 -23.92 10.33
CA ALA A 539 -1.75 -24.79 10.08
C ALA A 539 -2.92 -24.57 11.06
N ASN A 540 -2.77 -23.65 12.02
CA ASN A 540 -3.81 -23.30 12.99
C ASN A 540 -4.23 -24.49 13.85
N ASN A 541 -3.26 -25.35 14.25
CA ASN A 541 -3.53 -26.57 15.02
C ASN A 541 -2.57 -26.74 16.23
N PRO A 542 -3.02 -26.49 17.47
CA PRO A 542 -4.34 -25.95 17.85
C PRO A 542 -4.56 -24.52 17.31
N GLN A 543 -5.78 -24.00 17.39
CA GLN A 543 -6.09 -22.70 16.81
C GLN A 543 -5.24 -21.57 17.44
N ARG A 544 -4.73 -20.66 16.62
CA ARG A 544 -4.17 -19.37 17.05
C ARG A 544 -5.28 -18.49 17.62
N TYR A 545 -6.40 -18.44 16.90
CA TYR A 545 -7.66 -17.85 17.32
C TYR A 545 -8.81 -18.42 16.48
N ALA A 546 -10.05 -18.22 16.93
CA ALA A 546 -11.23 -18.71 16.21
C ALA A 546 -11.38 -17.96 14.88
N GLY A 547 -11.33 -18.70 13.77
CA GLY A 547 -11.40 -18.14 12.41
C GLY A 547 -10.05 -17.68 11.83
N ALA A 548 -8.91 -18.05 12.43
CA ALA A 548 -7.62 -17.74 11.81
C ALA A 548 -7.42 -18.49 10.47
N THR A 549 -6.75 -17.85 9.52
CA THR A 549 -6.39 -18.47 8.24
C THR A 549 -5.51 -19.70 8.45
N VAL A 550 -5.80 -20.78 7.71
CA VAL A 550 -4.99 -22.01 7.71
C VAL A 550 -3.95 -21.91 6.61
N TYR A 551 -2.68 -22.01 7.00
CA TYR A 551 -1.55 -21.90 6.10
C TYR A 551 -0.83 -23.25 5.92
N THR A 552 -0.31 -23.52 4.72
CA THR A 552 0.46 -24.73 4.41
C THR A 552 1.70 -24.40 3.57
N ARG A 553 2.79 -25.14 3.79
CA ARG A 553 3.97 -25.10 2.90
C ARG A 553 3.82 -25.95 1.65
N GLU A 554 2.80 -26.81 1.61
CA GLU A 554 2.58 -27.71 0.49
C GLU A 554 2.30 -26.93 -0.79
N ASN A 555 3.15 -27.12 -1.80
CA ASN A 555 3.11 -26.39 -3.07
C ASN A 555 3.19 -24.86 -2.90
N ALA A 556 3.80 -24.38 -1.81
CA ALA A 556 3.99 -22.96 -1.56
C ALA A 556 5.34 -22.48 -2.12
N ASP A 557 5.31 -21.39 -2.88
CA ASP A 557 6.48 -20.77 -3.49
C ASP A 557 6.35 -19.23 -3.54
N ALA A 558 7.29 -18.56 -4.21
CA ALA A 558 7.30 -17.11 -4.31
C ALA A 558 6.10 -16.52 -5.08
N THR A 559 5.42 -17.31 -5.90
CA THR A 559 4.29 -16.90 -6.74
C THR A 559 2.95 -17.01 -6.03
N ASN A 560 2.84 -17.89 -5.03
CA ASN A 560 1.57 -18.13 -4.33
C ASN A 560 1.64 -18.03 -2.80
N GLY A 561 2.83 -17.93 -2.22
CA GLY A 561 3.01 -17.77 -0.78
C GLY A 561 2.44 -16.44 -0.28
N GLU A 562 1.82 -16.46 0.89
CA GLU A 562 1.34 -15.27 1.59
C GLU A 562 2.23 -14.90 2.77
N VAL A 563 2.91 -15.90 3.33
CA VAL A 563 3.92 -15.74 4.37
C VAL A 563 5.25 -16.26 3.85
N ALA A 564 6.29 -15.43 3.91
CA ALA A 564 7.67 -15.84 3.63
C ALA A 564 8.41 -16.11 4.94
N VAL A 565 9.20 -17.18 4.93
CA VAL A 565 10.00 -17.63 6.06
C VAL A 565 11.47 -17.32 5.79
N TRP A 566 12.07 -16.55 6.68
CA TRP A 566 13.46 -16.12 6.60
C TRP A 566 14.33 -16.96 7.52
N SER A 567 15.49 -17.39 7.02
CA SER A 567 16.45 -18.20 7.77
C SER A 567 17.88 -17.80 7.51
N TYR A 568 18.71 -17.83 8.56
CA TYR A 568 20.15 -17.59 8.45
C TYR A 568 20.95 -18.78 7.92
N ASN A 569 20.37 -19.99 7.95
CA ASN A 569 21.04 -21.23 7.52
C ASN A 569 20.29 -21.99 6.40
N GLY A 570 19.22 -21.39 5.85
CA GLY A 570 18.41 -22.02 4.79
C GLY A 570 17.50 -23.16 5.25
N ASN A 571 17.34 -23.34 6.57
CA ASN A 571 16.50 -24.38 7.16
C ASN A 571 15.53 -23.78 8.19
N ILE A 572 14.43 -24.48 8.47
CA ILE A 572 13.42 -24.09 9.49
C ILE A 572 14.03 -23.99 10.90
N SER A 573 15.15 -24.68 11.13
CA SER A 573 15.93 -24.56 12.35
C SER A 573 16.53 -23.17 12.57
N GLY A 574 16.91 -22.50 11.48
CA GLY A 574 17.54 -21.19 11.50
C GLY A 574 16.58 -20.03 11.28
N VAL A 575 15.28 -20.20 11.56
CA VAL A 575 14.28 -19.14 11.38
C VAL A 575 14.65 -17.91 12.19
N THR A 576 14.62 -16.76 11.52
CA THR A 576 14.95 -15.44 12.07
C THR A 576 13.80 -14.45 11.95
N HIS A 577 12.94 -14.60 10.94
CA HIS A 577 11.91 -13.63 10.60
C HIS A 577 10.79 -14.20 9.71
N PHE A 578 9.65 -13.50 9.70
CA PHE A 578 8.51 -13.77 8.83
C PHE A 578 8.00 -12.46 8.20
N SER A 579 7.63 -12.50 6.93
CA SER A 579 6.99 -11.38 6.24
C SER A 579 5.70 -11.83 5.54
N CYS A 580 4.74 -10.92 5.38
CA CYS A 580 3.42 -11.20 4.82
C CYS A 580 3.17 -10.38 3.56
N ARG A 581 2.19 -10.77 2.74
CA ARG A 581 1.78 -9.99 1.57
C ARG A 581 0.30 -10.14 1.22
N GLY A 582 -0.18 -9.31 0.30
CA GLY A 582 -1.57 -9.33 -0.15
C GLY A 582 -2.53 -9.09 1.01
N THR A 583 -3.48 -10.01 1.18
CA THR A 583 -4.51 -9.97 2.22
C THR A 583 -4.34 -11.07 3.27
N ALA A 584 -3.10 -11.50 3.52
CA ALA A 584 -2.81 -12.50 4.55
C ALA A 584 -3.45 -12.09 5.89
N ASN A 585 -3.99 -13.07 6.63
CA ASN A 585 -4.69 -12.84 7.92
C ASN A 585 -5.84 -11.81 7.89
N ASP A 586 -6.39 -11.49 6.71
CA ASP A 586 -7.42 -10.45 6.56
C ASP A 586 -6.94 -9.04 6.95
N HIS A 587 -5.64 -8.79 6.75
CA HIS A 587 -4.97 -7.50 6.93
C HIS A 587 -4.37 -7.00 5.60
N PRO A 588 -4.19 -5.68 5.40
CA PRO A 588 -3.55 -5.13 4.20
C PRO A 588 -2.01 -5.15 4.31
N HIS A 589 -1.32 -5.65 3.28
CA HIS A 589 0.16 -5.81 3.31
C HIS A 589 0.94 -5.09 2.18
N GLY A 590 0.38 -4.02 1.61
CA GLY A 590 1.11 -3.08 0.75
C GLY A 590 1.44 -3.62 -0.65
N TYR A 591 2.54 -3.16 -1.24
CA TYR A 591 2.86 -3.38 -2.66
C TYR A 591 3.59 -4.69 -2.97
N ALA A 592 4.36 -5.24 -2.02
CA ALA A 592 5.15 -6.45 -2.24
C ALA A 592 5.14 -7.37 -1.03
N TRP A 593 5.83 -6.96 0.04
CA TRP A 593 5.87 -7.66 1.32
C TRP A 593 5.83 -6.65 2.47
N GLU A 594 5.29 -7.08 3.61
CA GLU A 594 5.29 -6.34 4.87
C GLU A 594 6.00 -7.14 5.97
N SER A 595 6.79 -6.44 6.78
CA SER A 595 7.49 -7.00 7.93
C SER A 595 7.24 -6.22 9.20
N LYS A 596 6.95 -6.92 10.31
CA LYS A 596 7.06 -6.38 11.68
C LYS A 596 8.47 -6.59 12.21
N LEU A 597 9.24 -5.52 12.34
CA LEU A 597 10.68 -5.61 12.63
C LEU A 597 10.97 -5.68 14.14
N GLY A 598 10.80 -6.85 14.78
CA GLY A 598 10.98 -6.97 16.23
C GLY A 598 10.11 -5.96 16.99
N ARG A 599 10.71 -5.06 17.77
CA ARG A 599 10.00 -3.95 18.45
C ARG A 599 9.79 -2.71 17.57
N GLN A 600 10.51 -2.59 16.45
CA GLN A 600 10.43 -1.44 15.56
C GLN A 600 9.10 -1.42 14.79
N ARG A 601 8.86 -0.34 14.03
CA ARG A 601 7.69 -0.16 13.15
C ARG A 601 7.56 -1.28 12.11
N ARG A 602 6.36 -1.46 11.59
CA ARG A 602 6.14 -2.27 10.38
C ARG A 602 6.56 -1.49 9.14
N ILE A 603 7.05 -2.20 8.12
CA ILE A 603 7.41 -1.62 6.82
C ILE A 603 6.92 -2.49 5.67
N PHE A 604 6.54 -1.86 4.56
CA PHE A 604 6.50 -2.45 3.24
C PHE A 604 7.88 -2.43 2.61
N HIS A 605 8.24 -3.51 1.91
CA HIS A 605 9.53 -3.66 1.27
C HIS A 605 9.50 -4.69 0.11
N PRO A 606 10.48 -4.65 -0.81
CA PRO A 606 10.69 -5.68 -1.83
C PRO A 606 11.10 -6.99 -1.17
N ARG A 607 10.87 -8.10 -1.87
CA ARG A 607 11.03 -9.47 -1.34
C ARG A 607 12.31 -9.68 -0.54
N ASP A 608 13.47 -9.30 -1.10
CA ASP A 608 14.77 -9.65 -0.54
C ASP A 608 15.48 -8.48 0.16
N ALA A 609 14.80 -7.33 0.31
CA ALA A 609 15.42 -6.09 0.80
C ALA A 609 15.91 -6.15 2.25
N LEU A 610 15.37 -7.06 3.06
CA LEU A 610 15.77 -7.23 4.46
C LEU A 610 16.83 -8.31 4.68
N ARG A 611 17.39 -8.87 3.60
CA ARG A 611 18.40 -9.93 3.69
C ARG A 611 19.64 -9.48 4.48
N GLY A 612 20.26 -10.43 5.17
CA GLY A 612 21.49 -10.19 5.92
C GLY A 612 22.25 -11.48 6.20
N GLN A 613 23.42 -11.37 6.83
CA GLN A 613 24.26 -12.51 7.16
C GLN A 613 24.33 -12.76 8.67
N GLY A 614 24.25 -14.04 9.07
CA GLY A 614 24.37 -14.49 10.46
C GLY A 614 23.10 -14.35 11.31
N MET A 615 23.16 -14.89 12.52
CA MET A 615 22.01 -15.05 13.43
C MET A 615 21.40 -13.73 13.97
N TYR A 616 22.13 -12.62 13.86
CA TYR A 616 21.67 -11.27 14.27
C TYR A 616 21.08 -10.47 13.10
N SER A 617 20.81 -11.15 11.99
CA SER A 617 20.18 -10.60 10.79
C SER A 617 19.00 -11.49 10.37
N TYR A 618 18.30 -11.14 9.30
CA TYR A 618 17.20 -11.96 8.81
C TYR A 618 17.63 -13.10 7.89
N GLY A 619 18.89 -13.20 7.46
CA GLY A 619 19.27 -14.26 6.52
C GLY A 619 18.61 -14.06 5.15
N GLN A 620 18.00 -15.12 4.60
CA GLN A 620 17.30 -15.10 3.31
C GLN A 620 15.96 -15.84 3.40
N VAL A 621 15.03 -15.51 2.50
CA VAL A 621 13.79 -16.28 2.33
C VAL A 621 14.11 -17.68 1.82
N PHE A 622 13.75 -18.72 2.59
CA PHE A 622 14.02 -20.12 2.22
C PHE A 622 12.74 -20.93 1.99
N ALA A 623 11.61 -20.51 2.54
CA ALA A 623 10.33 -21.20 2.40
C ALA A 623 9.15 -20.21 2.41
N TYR A 624 7.98 -20.72 2.02
CA TYR A 624 6.73 -19.98 2.03
C TYR A 624 5.62 -20.80 2.66
N TYR A 625 4.60 -20.12 3.16
CA TYR A 625 3.28 -20.70 3.38
C TYR A 625 2.25 -19.99 2.49
N ARG A 626 1.35 -20.77 1.89
CA ARG A 626 0.17 -20.27 1.17
C ARG A 626 -1.11 -20.53 1.98
N ASP A 627 -2.16 -19.74 1.74
CA ASP A 627 -3.49 -20.04 2.26
C ASP A 627 -3.95 -21.39 1.69
N ALA A 628 -4.24 -22.34 2.58
CA ALA A 628 -4.62 -23.70 2.21
C ALA A 628 -5.97 -23.76 1.49
N SER A 629 -6.82 -22.74 1.66
CA SER A 629 -8.13 -22.63 1.00
C SER A 629 -8.05 -22.11 -0.44
N LYS A 630 -6.91 -21.55 -0.84
CA LYS A 630 -6.68 -21.09 -2.21
C LYS A 630 -6.18 -22.28 -3.09
N PRO A 631 -6.60 -22.38 -4.36
CA PRO A 631 -6.05 -23.33 -5.36
C PRO A 631 -4.50 -23.50 -5.39
N ILE A 632 -4.03 -24.53 -6.07
CA ILE A 632 -2.59 -24.74 -6.32
C ILE A 632 -2.23 -24.08 -7.66
N GLY A 633 -1.24 -23.17 -7.66
CA GLY A 633 -0.74 -22.50 -8.86
C GLY A 633 -0.30 -21.05 -8.61
N PRO A 634 0.36 -20.40 -9.59
CA PRO A 634 0.72 -18.99 -9.47
C PRO A 634 -0.55 -18.14 -9.38
N TYR A 635 -0.61 -17.29 -8.36
CA TYR A 635 -1.65 -16.28 -8.29
C TYR A 635 -1.15 -15.03 -9.00
N PRO A 636 -1.82 -14.57 -10.07
CA PRO A 636 -1.50 -13.28 -10.64
C PRO A 636 -1.72 -12.15 -9.62
N ASN A 637 -2.52 -12.38 -8.57
CA ASN A 637 -2.74 -11.43 -7.49
C ASN A 637 -2.93 -12.14 -6.11
N PRO A 638 -2.04 -11.96 -5.12
CA PRO A 638 -2.18 -12.55 -3.78
C PRO A 638 -3.37 -12.00 -2.96
N GLY A 639 -4.01 -10.90 -3.39
CA GLY A 639 -5.26 -10.37 -2.83
C GLY A 639 -6.54 -11.11 -3.27
N LEU A 640 -6.41 -12.26 -3.97
CA LEU A 640 -7.55 -13.06 -4.45
C LEU A 640 -8.53 -13.40 -3.32
N ARG A 641 -9.83 -13.16 -3.56
CA ARG A 641 -10.91 -13.48 -2.61
C ARG A 641 -11.00 -15.00 -2.38
N LYS A 642 -11.27 -15.35 -1.13
CA LYS A 642 -11.60 -16.69 -0.64
C LYS A 642 -12.91 -17.18 -1.27
N ASN A 643 -12.96 -18.43 -1.73
CA ASN A 643 -14.22 -19.13 -2.00
C ASN A 643 -14.89 -19.67 -0.71
N SER A 644 -14.41 -19.31 0.48
CA SER A 644 -15.00 -19.75 1.75
C SER A 644 -15.16 -18.60 2.76
N SER A 645 -16.30 -18.59 3.41
CA SER A 645 -16.80 -17.58 4.35
C SER A 645 -16.27 -17.73 5.79
N GLN A 646 -15.03 -18.24 6.01
CA GLN A 646 -14.62 -18.69 7.35
C GLN A 646 -13.46 -17.97 8.05
N SER A 647 -12.48 -17.38 7.34
CA SER A 647 -11.37 -16.70 8.04
C SER A 647 -11.58 -15.20 8.22
N ILE A 648 -11.39 -14.75 9.46
CA ILE A 648 -11.55 -13.37 9.94
C ILE A 648 -10.25 -12.91 10.61
N SER A 649 -10.05 -11.61 10.81
CA SER A 649 -8.91 -11.11 11.59
C SER A 649 -9.04 -11.46 13.09
N PHE A 650 -7.93 -11.39 13.82
CA PHE A 650 -7.94 -11.55 15.28
C PHE A 650 -8.84 -10.51 15.97
N GLU A 651 -8.78 -9.25 15.53
CA GLU A 651 -9.59 -8.16 16.08
C GLU A 651 -11.07 -8.45 15.90
N GLU A 652 -11.45 -8.92 14.71
CA GLU A 652 -12.83 -9.28 14.39
C GLU A 652 -13.30 -10.47 15.23
N SER A 653 -12.45 -11.48 15.41
CA SER A 653 -12.74 -12.64 16.26
C SER A 653 -12.98 -12.25 17.72
N VAL A 654 -12.18 -11.34 18.25
CA VAL A 654 -12.35 -10.79 19.61
C VAL A 654 -13.63 -9.94 19.69
N ARG A 655 -13.87 -9.06 18.71
CA ARG A 655 -15.05 -8.20 18.65
C ARG A 655 -16.36 -9.00 18.60
N ARG A 656 -16.38 -10.12 17.87
CA ARG A 656 -17.51 -11.06 17.80
C ARG A 656 -17.65 -11.95 19.04
N GLY A 657 -16.72 -11.88 20.00
CA GLY A 657 -16.72 -12.74 21.18
C GLY A 657 -16.38 -14.20 20.89
N LEU A 658 -15.80 -14.50 19.71
CA LEU A 658 -15.37 -15.85 19.34
C LEU A 658 -14.02 -16.22 19.98
N THR A 659 -13.17 -15.22 20.21
CA THR A 659 -11.87 -15.37 20.87
C THR A 659 -11.75 -14.44 22.06
N VAL A 660 -11.09 -14.88 23.12
CA VAL A 660 -10.70 -14.06 24.27
C VAL A 660 -9.22 -14.26 24.62
N ILE A 661 -8.59 -13.20 25.11
CA ILE A 661 -7.29 -13.28 25.78
C ILE A 661 -7.56 -13.43 27.28
N GLU A 662 -7.12 -14.54 27.88
CA GLU A 662 -7.30 -14.76 29.31
C GLU A 662 -6.40 -13.82 30.12
N LYS A 663 -7.02 -12.98 30.96
CA LYS A 663 -6.30 -12.10 31.87
C LYS A 663 -5.89 -12.86 33.13
N VAL A 664 -4.59 -13.13 33.29
CA VAL A 664 -4.05 -13.78 34.49
C VAL A 664 -3.52 -12.72 35.46
N GLU A 665 -4.14 -12.60 36.63
CA GLU A 665 -3.77 -11.65 37.67
C GLU A 665 -3.48 -12.35 39.01
N LEU A 666 -2.85 -11.61 39.92
CA LEU A 666 -2.79 -11.98 41.34
C LEU A 666 -4.03 -11.41 42.04
N PHE A 667 -4.84 -12.28 42.63
CA PHE A 667 -5.95 -11.88 43.49
C PHE A 667 -5.43 -11.22 44.76
N PRO A 668 -6.24 -10.40 45.46
CA PRO A 668 -5.80 -9.69 46.67
C PRO A 668 -5.10 -10.59 47.71
N VAL A 669 -5.67 -11.78 47.97
CA VAL A 669 -5.10 -12.76 48.90
C VAL A 669 -3.76 -13.31 48.40
N GLU A 670 -3.61 -13.54 47.09
CA GLU A 670 -2.34 -13.99 46.50
C GLU A 670 -1.28 -12.89 46.58
N LYS A 671 -1.66 -11.63 46.35
CA LYS A 671 -0.76 -10.47 46.51
C LYS A 671 -0.26 -10.36 47.94
N GLU A 672 -1.17 -10.43 48.92
CA GLU A 672 -0.82 -10.36 50.34
C GLU A 672 0.09 -11.53 50.75
N THR A 673 -0.25 -12.74 50.32
CA THR A 673 0.55 -13.95 50.60
C THR A 673 1.94 -13.82 49.99
N PHE A 674 2.05 -13.30 48.77
CA PHE A 674 3.32 -13.05 48.10
C PHE A 674 4.16 -12.03 48.87
N THR A 675 3.61 -10.86 49.18
CA THR A 675 4.31 -9.83 49.96
C THR A 675 4.78 -10.36 51.32
N ARG A 676 3.93 -11.10 52.03
CA ARG A 676 4.27 -11.69 53.32
C ARG A 676 5.42 -12.70 53.21
N LYS A 677 5.31 -13.71 52.33
CA LYS A 677 6.34 -14.74 52.15
C LYS A 677 7.67 -14.17 51.64
N SER A 678 7.63 -13.19 50.73
CA SER A 678 8.84 -12.50 50.28
C SER A 678 9.53 -11.79 51.45
N LYS A 679 8.77 -11.09 52.31
CA LYS A 679 9.32 -10.41 53.48
C LYS A 679 9.91 -11.39 54.51
N GLU A 680 9.24 -12.51 54.78
CA GLU A 680 9.72 -13.56 55.69
C GLU A 680 11.08 -14.14 55.26
N LYS A 681 11.32 -14.24 53.95
CA LYS A 681 12.59 -14.70 53.37
C LYS A 681 13.61 -13.58 53.12
N GLY A 682 13.30 -12.33 53.50
CA GLY A 682 14.19 -11.18 53.25
C GLY A 682 14.35 -10.80 51.77
N LEU A 683 13.41 -11.21 50.91
CA LEU A 683 13.44 -10.97 49.48
C LEU A 683 12.72 -9.67 49.12
N THR A 684 13.21 -8.97 48.09
CA THR A 684 12.61 -7.73 47.60
C THR A 684 12.40 -7.76 46.09
N ALA A 685 11.24 -7.25 45.65
CA ALA A 685 10.93 -7.05 44.23
C ALA A 685 11.83 -6.00 43.56
N ASN A 686 12.44 -5.11 44.36
CA ASN A 686 13.35 -4.07 43.89
C ASN A 686 14.82 -4.46 44.12
N ASN A 687 15.17 -5.73 43.92
CA ASN A 687 16.57 -6.16 44.02
C ASN A 687 17.44 -5.35 43.03
N PRO A 688 18.41 -4.56 43.51
CA PRO A 688 19.14 -3.62 42.67
C PRO A 688 20.05 -4.31 41.65
N GLU A 689 20.58 -5.50 41.96
CA GLU A 689 21.49 -6.20 41.06
C GLU A 689 20.73 -6.85 39.89
N ILE A 690 19.62 -7.55 40.17
CA ILE A 690 18.75 -8.09 39.11
C ILE A 690 18.23 -6.94 38.24
N ARG A 691 17.81 -5.83 38.87
CA ARG A 691 17.29 -4.66 38.14
C ARG A 691 18.34 -4.08 37.20
N LYS A 692 19.58 -3.92 37.66
CA LYS A 692 20.71 -3.43 36.86
C LYS A 692 21.01 -4.35 35.67
N LEU A 693 21.01 -5.66 35.88
CA LEU A 693 21.22 -6.65 34.81
C LEU A 693 20.08 -6.61 33.78
N TYR A 694 18.82 -6.53 34.24
CA TYR A 694 17.65 -6.40 33.38
C TYR A 694 17.67 -5.10 32.57
N ASP A 695 17.97 -3.96 33.19
CA ASP A 695 18.02 -2.67 32.50
C ASP A 695 19.19 -2.61 31.49
N ALA A 696 20.31 -3.29 31.76
CA ALA A 696 21.41 -3.42 30.79
C ALA A 696 20.99 -4.25 29.56
N TRP A 697 20.26 -5.34 29.78
CA TRP A 697 19.69 -6.17 28.72
C TRP A 697 18.64 -5.41 27.90
N ASP A 698 17.70 -4.72 28.56
CA ASP A 698 16.69 -3.88 27.92
C ASP A 698 17.33 -2.81 27.04
N LYS A 699 18.40 -2.15 27.51
CA LYS A 699 19.11 -1.12 26.74
C LYS A 699 19.66 -1.68 25.41
N LYS A 700 20.16 -2.91 25.38
CA LYS A 700 20.68 -3.54 24.16
C LYS A 700 19.56 -3.96 23.21
N ILE A 701 18.50 -4.59 23.73
CA ILE A 701 17.31 -4.95 22.95
C ILE A 701 16.69 -3.69 22.34
N SER A 702 16.60 -2.62 23.12
CA SER A 702 15.96 -1.38 22.71
C SER A 702 16.76 -0.58 21.66
N SER A 703 18.04 -0.87 21.49
CA SER A 703 18.92 -0.17 20.55
C SER A 703 19.41 -1.08 19.42
N ARG A 704 20.49 -1.81 19.64
CA ARG A 704 21.21 -2.61 18.63
C ARG A 704 20.41 -3.79 18.10
N TYR A 705 19.52 -4.36 18.92
CA TYR A 705 18.79 -5.60 18.58
C TYR A 705 17.27 -5.37 18.45
N ALA A 706 16.85 -4.13 18.23
CA ALA A 706 15.44 -3.76 18.21
C ALA A 706 14.65 -4.42 17.06
N HIS A 707 15.32 -4.77 15.97
CA HIS A 707 14.72 -5.46 14.82
C HIS A 707 14.59 -6.98 15.02
N ILE A 708 15.19 -7.56 16.07
CA ILE A 708 15.20 -9.02 16.27
C ILE A 708 13.87 -9.48 16.87
N SER A 709 13.28 -10.50 16.26
CA SER A 709 12.02 -11.12 16.73
C SER A 709 12.22 -12.39 17.55
N ASN A 710 13.37 -13.08 17.38
CA ASN A 710 13.66 -14.33 18.06
C ASN A 710 14.11 -14.09 19.52
N PRO A 711 13.33 -14.49 20.55
CA PRO A 711 13.68 -14.29 21.94
C PRO A 711 14.96 -15.04 22.34
N TYR A 712 15.23 -16.22 21.75
CA TYR A 712 16.43 -17.01 22.06
C TYR A 712 17.71 -16.32 21.61
N VAL A 713 17.70 -15.68 20.45
CA VAL A 713 18.83 -14.84 20.01
C VAL A 713 19.06 -13.68 20.98
N LEU A 714 17.98 -13.06 21.47
CA LEU A 714 18.07 -11.96 22.43
C LEU A 714 18.55 -12.41 23.82
N MET A 715 18.33 -13.67 24.20
CA MET A 715 18.87 -14.25 25.44
C MET A 715 20.36 -14.61 25.33
N GLU A 716 20.83 -14.93 24.13
CA GLU A 716 22.21 -15.35 23.87
C GLU A 716 23.22 -14.20 23.78
N ILE A 717 22.76 -12.94 23.76
CA ILE A 717 23.63 -11.78 23.90
C ILE A 717 24.24 -11.73 25.30
N GLN A 718 25.39 -11.05 25.44
CA GLN A 718 26.16 -11.04 26.69
C GLN A 718 25.34 -10.61 27.92
N GLU A 719 24.54 -9.55 27.79
CA GLU A 719 23.71 -9.03 28.87
C GLU A 719 22.59 -10.01 29.25
N GLY A 720 22.01 -10.73 28.29
CA GLY A 720 21.03 -11.78 28.53
C GLY A 720 21.63 -12.97 29.28
N LYS A 721 22.82 -13.42 28.86
CA LYS A 721 23.59 -14.48 29.53
C LYS A 721 23.92 -14.13 30.98
N ASN A 722 24.35 -12.89 31.23
CA ASN A 722 24.67 -12.42 32.57
C ASN A 722 23.44 -12.44 33.48
N LEU A 723 22.29 -11.97 32.98
CA LEU A 723 21.03 -11.99 33.72
C LEU A 723 20.56 -13.43 34.03
N ILE A 724 20.61 -14.33 33.04
CA ILE A 724 20.23 -15.74 33.22
C ILE A 724 21.14 -16.41 34.25
N ALA A 725 22.46 -16.21 34.16
CA ALA A 725 23.43 -16.80 35.10
C ALA A 725 23.14 -16.38 36.54
N TYR A 726 22.94 -15.08 36.78
CA TYR A 726 22.56 -14.56 38.09
C TYR A 726 21.23 -15.14 38.59
N CYS A 727 20.20 -15.15 37.74
CA CYS A 727 18.88 -15.63 38.13
C CYS A 727 18.84 -17.13 38.43
N ARG A 728 19.67 -17.94 37.77
CA ARG A 728 19.82 -19.37 38.08
C ARG A 728 20.50 -19.61 39.43
N GLU A 729 21.46 -18.77 39.81
CA GLU A 729 22.09 -18.85 41.13
C GLU A 729 21.14 -18.36 42.25
N LYS A 730 20.32 -17.35 41.95
CA LYS A 730 19.43 -16.68 42.92
C LYS A 730 17.95 -16.84 42.56
N GLN A 731 17.49 -18.08 42.36
CA GLN A 731 16.14 -18.37 41.87
C GLN A 731 14.99 -17.74 42.67
N GLN A 732 15.09 -17.67 44.00
CA GLN A 732 14.04 -17.04 44.83
C GLN A 732 13.97 -15.52 44.60
N GLU A 733 15.11 -14.85 44.46
CA GLU A 733 15.17 -13.42 44.12
C GLU A 733 14.63 -13.18 42.70
N ALA A 734 15.03 -14.02 41.75
CA ALA A 734 14.54 -13.97 40.37
C ALA A 734 13.02 -14.14 40.29
N LEU A 735 12.46 -15.11 41.03
CA LEU A 735 11.01 -15.34 41.08
C LEU A 735 10.25 -14.11 41.58
N VAL A 736 10.72 -13.49 42.66
CA VAL A 736 10.10 -12.27 43.23
C VAL A 736 10.19 -11.11 42.24
N PHE A 737 11.34 -10.94 41.58
CA PHE A 737 11.53 -9.91 40.56
C PHE A 737 10.56 -10.09 39.37
N PHE A 738 10.50 -11.29 38.78
CA PHE A 738 9.67 -11.56 37.61
C PHE A 738 8.17 -11.53 37.93
N ILE A 739 7.74 -11.99 39.11
CA ILE A 739 6.34 -11.81 39.55
C ILE A 739 5.99 -10.31 39.60
N ASN A 740 6.87 -9.47 40.15
CA ASN A 740 6.64 -8.04 40.14
C ASN A 740 6.59 -7.46 38.71
N LEU A 741 7.51 -7.89 37.84
CA LEU A 741 7.54 -7.50 36.43
C LEU A 741 6.25 -7.88 35.68
N TYR A 742 5.69 -9.07 35.94
CA TYR A 742 4.53 -9.57 35.18
C TYR A 742 3.18 -9.06 35.69
N PHE A 743 3.06 -8.84 37.00
CA PHE A 743 1.77 -8.54 37.63
C PHE A 743 1.63 -7.10 38.10
N ASN A 744 2.73 -6.37 38.32
CA ASN A 744 2.70 -4.99 38.83
C ASN A 744 3.28 -3.96 37.85
N ASP A 745 4.18 -4.35 36.95
CA ASP A 745 4.70 -3.44 35.92
C ASP A 745 3.73 -3.35 34.73
N SER A 746 3.10 -2.19 34.57
CA SER A 746 2.15 -1.91 33.48
C SER A 746 2.81 -1.59 32.15
N ARG A 747 4.14 -1.47 32.09
CA ARG A 747 4.84 -1.14 30.84
C ARG A 747 4.85 -2.35 29.91
N GLU A 748 4.43 -2.13 28.67
CA GLU A 748 4.49 -3.14 27.61
C GLU A 748 5.74 -2.95 26.75
N THR A 749 6.84 -3.54 27.19
CA THR A 749 8.13 -3.49 26.48
C THR A 749 8.44 -4.82 25.81
N ALA A 750 9.20 -4.75 24.71
CA ALA A 750 9.69 -5.96 24.04
C ALA A 750 10.51 -6.84 24.99
N THR A 751 11.32 -6.25 25.86
CA THR A 751 12.11 -6.96 26.87
C THR A 751 11.22 -7.73 27.85
N LYS A 752 10.12 -7.12 28.32
CA LYS A 752 9.13 -7.82 29.16
C LYS A 752 8.50 -8.97 28.39
N ALA A 753 8.11 -8.76 27.14
CA ALA A 753 7.52 -9.81 26.31
C ALA A 753 8.50 -11.00 26.09
N VAL A 754 9.76 -10.71 25.79
CA VAL A 754 10.85 -11.70 25.64
C VAL A 754 11.16 -12.39 26.97
N SER A 755 11.04 -11.69 28.10
CA SER A 755 11.35 -12.26 29.42
C SER A 755 10.45 -13.43 29.82
N HIS A 756 9.25 -13.57 29.24
CA HIS A 756 8.42 -14.77 29.42
C HIS A 756 9.15 -16.06 28.99
N TYR A 757 9.90 -16.00 27.89
CA TYR A 757 10.73 -17.12 27.42
C TYR A 757 11.92 -17.32 28.34
N MET A 758 12.58 -16.23 28.75
CA MET A 758 13.70 -16.27 29.68
C MET A 758 13.32 -16.89 31.02
N PHE A 759 12.14 -16.60 31.53
CA PHE A 759 11.62 -17.19 32.76
C PHE A 759 11.56 -18.72 32.67
N CYS A 760 11.07 -19.24 31.55
CA CYS A 760 11.04 -20.69 31.31
C CYS A 760 12.46 -21.28 31.23
N VAL A 761 13.43 -20.57 30.65
CA VAL A 761 14.85 -20.98 30.61
C VAL A 761 15.51 -20.98 31.99
N ILE A 762 15.18 -20.00 32.83
CA ILE A 762 15.70 -19.88 34.22
C ILE A 762 15.15 -21.02 35.09
N PHE A 763 13.85 -21.32 34.97
CA PHE A 763 13.13 -22.30 35.79
C PHE A 763 12.88 -23.64 35.07
N SER A 764 13.72 -24.00 34.12
CA SER A 764 13.56 -25.19 33.27
C SER A 764 13.45 -26.51 34.03
N GLU A 765 14.03 -26.62 35.23
CA GLU A 765 13.89 -27.78 36.12
C GLU A 765 12.43 -28.02 36.58
N TYR A 766 11.58 -26.99 36.55
CA TYR A 766 10.15 -27.06 36.83
C TYR A 766 9.30 -27.15 35.56
N GLY A 767 9.88 -27.52 34.41
CA GLY A 767 9.16 -27.60 33.12
C GLY A 767 7.88 -28.44 33.16
N ALA A 768 7.79 -29.42 34.07
CA ALA A 768 6.59 -30.22 34.29
C ALA A 768 5.35 -29.38 34.65
N GLU A 769 5.54 -28.29 35.38
CA GLU A 769 4.44 -27.46 35.84
C GLU A 769 3.82 -26.66 34.71
N ILE A 770 4.62 -26.09 33.81
CA ILE A 770 4.10 -25.36 32.66
C ILE A 770 3.53 -26.32 31.61
N GLU A 771 4.11 -27.50 31.41
CA GLU A 771 3.49 -28.54 30.57
C GLU A 771 2.13 -29.00 31.13
N ALA A 772 2.00 -29.13 32.45
CA ALA A 772 0.71 -29.42 33.08
C ALA A 772 -0.30 -28.27 32.84
N ILE A 773 0.12 -27.00 32.96
CA ILE A 773 -0.74 -25.86 32.63
C ILE A 773 -1.19 -25.89 31.16
N LYS A 774 -0.28 -26.18 30.23
CA LYS A 774 -0.60 -26.30 28.80
C LYS A 774 -1.57 -27.46 28.53
N ASN A 775 -1.39 -28.59 29.21
CA ASN A 775 -2.31 -29.73 29.12
C ASN A 775 -3.69 -29.44 29.73
N ASP A 776 -3.74 -28.67 30.82
CA ASP A 776 -4.99 -28.17 31.39
C ASP A 776 -5.72 -27.27 30.39
N TRP A 777 -5.00 -26.36 29.73
CA TRP A 777 -5.54 -25.51 28.67
C TRP A 777 -6.02 -26.32 27.46
N ARG A 778 -5.24 -27.31 26.98
CA ARG A 778 -5.65 -28.20 25.87
C ARG A 778 -6.97 -28.92 26.14
N ARG A 779 -7.27 -29.21 27.41
CA ARG A 779 -8.54 -29.80 27.86
C ARG A 779 -9.67 -28.77 28.05
N ASN A 780 -9.34 -27.49 28.17
CA ASN A 780 -10.26 -26.40 28.52
C ASN A 780 -10.01 -25.17 27.64
N GLN A 781 -10.09 -25.34 26.32
CA GLN A 781 -9.76 -24.29 25.35
C GLN A 781 -10.82 -23.18 25.23
N TYR A 782 -11.96 -23.34 25.88
CA TYR A 782 -13.09 -22.43 25.78
C TYR A 782 -13.48 -21.93 27.17
N ASN A 783 -13.86 -20.65 27.25
CA ASN A 783 -14.41 -20.09 28.48
C ASN A 783 -15.89 -20.51 28.68
N GLN A 784 -16.49 -20.09 29.80
CA GLN A 784 -17.88 -20.43 30.12
C GLN A 784 -18.91 -19.92 29.10
N LYS A 785 -18.56 -18.93 28.27
CA LYS A 785 -19.42 -18.39 27.20
C LYS A 785 -19.18 -19.06 25.85
N GLY A 786 -18.31 -20.07 25.78
CA GLY A 786 -17.96 -20.77 24.54
C GLY A 786 -16.93 -20.04 23.66
N ALA A 787 -16.32 -18.96 24.14
CA ALA A 787 -15.27 -18.26 23.38
C ALA A 787 -13.93 -18.98 23.53
N TYR A 788 -13.19 -19.12 22.43
CA TYR A 788 -11.87 -19.73 22.40
C TYR A 788 -10.86 -18.88 23.16
N ILE A 789 -10.06 -19.51 24.02
CA ILE A 789 -9.00 -18.86 24.79
C ILE A 789 -7.71 -18.93 23.98
N ALA A 790 -7.28 -17.80 23.43
CA ALA A 790 -6.07 -17.72 22.60
C ALA A 790 -4.82 -18.16 23.40
N PRO A 791 -4.03 -19.12 22.91
CA PRO A 791 -2.85 -19.64 23.62
C PRO A 791 -1.64 -18.71 23.49
N VAL A 792 -1.66 -17.59 24.21
CA VAL A 792 -0.56 -16.61 24.20
C VAL A 792 0.51 -16.93 25.26
N PRO A 793 1.82 -16.75 24.97
CA PRO A 793 2.91 -17.09 25.89
C PRO A 793 2.79 -16.47 27.29
N GLU A 794 2.39 -15.20 27.37
CA GLU A 794 2.22 -14.48 28.64
C GLU A 794 1.27 -15.20 29.60
N MET A 795 0.14 -15.73 29.09
CA MET A 795 -0.86 -16.43 29.89
C MET A 795 -0.24 -17.64 30.59
N PHE A 796 0.48 -18.48 29.84
CA PHE A 796 1.11 -19.69 30.37
C PHE A 796 2.18 -19.36 31.41
N VAL A 797 3.03 -18.36 31.13
CA VAL A 797 4.11 -17.96 32.04
C VAL A 797 3.58 -17.33 33.31
N LYS A 798 2.52 -16.52 33.26
CA LYS A 798 1.89 -15.96 34.46
C LYS A 798 1.30 -17.07 35.34
N LYS A 799 0.61 -18.05 34.76
CA LYS A 799 0.13 -19.24 35.51
C LYS A 799 1.29 -20.04 36.10
N PHE A 800 2.38 -20.20 35.35
CA PHE A 800 3.57 -20.91 35.80
C PHE A 800 4.26 -20.19 36.96
N ALA A 801 4.43 -18.86 36.89
CA ALA A 801 4.96 -18.05 37.97
C ALA A 801 4.13 -18.17 39.27
N LYS A 802 2.79 -18.21 39.15
CA LYS A 802 1.89 -18.47 40.29
C LYS A 802 2.08 -19.86 40.90
N ARG A 803 2.32 -20.90 40.09
CA ARG A 803 2.63 -22.25 40.61
C ARG A 803 3.99 -22.30 41.30
N LEU A 804 5.01 -21.68 40.72
CA LEU A 804 6.34 -21.61 41.31
C LEU A 804 6.37 -20.83 42.62
N PHE A 805 5.57 -19.76 42.71
CA PHE A 805 5.36 -19.03 43.96
C PHE A 805 4.99 -19.98 45.10
N ASN A 806 4.04 -20.89 44.90
CA ASN A 806 3.61 -21.83 45.94
C ASN A 806 4.66 -22.90 46.30
N LYS A 807 5.61 -23.18 45.39
CA LYS A 807 6.65 -24.20 45.60
C LYS A 807 7.93 -23.64 46.21
N LEU A 808 8.34 -22.44 45.81
CA LEU A 808 9.65 -21.87 46.11
C LEU A 808 9.62 -20.85 47.25
N LEU A 809 8.47 -20.24 47.51
CA LEU A 809 8.24 -19.29 48.61
C LEU A 809 7.29 -19.90 49.62
#